data_AF-A0A2V9LM75-F1
#
_entry.id   AF-A0A2V9LM75-F1
#
_cell.length_a   1.000
_cell.length_b   1.000
_cell.length_c   1.000
_cell.angle_alpha   90.00
_cell.angle_beta   90.00
_cell.angle_gamma   90.00
#
_symmetry.space_group_name_H-M   'P 1'
#
loop_
_entity.id
_entity.type
_entity.pdbx_description
1 polymer ?
#
loop_
_entity_poly.entity_id
_entity_poly.type
_entity_poly.pdbx_seq_one_letter_code
_entity_poly.pdbx_strand_id
1 'polypeptide(L)'
;MERKTVAVIGTLDTKGEEFAYLRTRIESAGLASLVIDCGVVDPPAFSPDIDRREVADAGGYSLDDLVAEHDRGSSIAAMAAGAAVVVERLFRGGKIHGVISLGGSAGTTIGTAAMRSLPAGFPKMMVSTLASGDTRPYVGSKDIAMLYPIVDIAGLNRLSRRILGNAAGAIAGMVNQEVIEPREAKPLIAATMFGVTTPCVTMARHILEQRGFEVLVFHATGTGGQAMESLIADGYFAGVLDITTTELADELVGGVMSAGPHRLESAAANGVPQVVCPGAVDMVNFGPLDSVPERYRQRRLYAHNPTVTLMRTTSEECAELGRITAEKLNRSHGPAVFLMPLRGVSAIDAPGSAFHSPFISRLGPPEKGFRDGRRPGSQRVVEVLFVTYSALVAILNAHAAQAVHPSAVKNRVPLRANAFYPLPLSSVKPAGWLRRQLRIQADGLTGHLDEFWPDVGPNSGWLGGSGESWERGPYYMDGLVPLAYLLDDPKLIAKANKWIGWTLTHQGADGSIGPPSNKDWWPKMVMLKALTQYQEATGDPRVIPLMEKYFHYQTANLNPQPLRDWGKFRWADELASVIWLYNRTGDGSLLDLARALGVQGYDWKAQFANFPFKTKTSRGDLMAKPGEGLADLALSAHGVNNAMALKTSAVWSLVSGDPSDRAAAAAQLHTLDDYHSLPNGMFSCDEHLAGHDPSQGTELCSVVESQFSLEEMIGILGEPALGDRLEKIAYNAQPAAFTKDMWAHQYDQQPNQVECSLYQRDWTTNGPESNIFGLEPNFGCCTANMHQGWPKFAASLWMATPDDGLATVAYAPSLVETEVKGGVRVSIREATDYPFREEIRITVSPAQPVDFPLVLRIPGWAQQARVIVNSKTMEGVHPSAFFRIERVWKSGDLVLLRFPMPVRVSRWYRNSAVVERGPLVFAMPISEDWKKITKGMKNPAIDPAADWEVHPTTPWNYGLIVAEGAAPTEWRVTETLIGDFPFSSDGAPVKITVQGRRLADWKLVEGSAGPLPISPVSSQNPIETFRLVPYGSARLRVTAFPQLDH
;
A
#
# COMPACT_ATOMS: atom_id res chain seq x y z
N MET A 1 55.22 -14.65 -5.30
CA MET A 1 54.04 -14.98 -4.47
C MET A 1 54.27 -16.36 -3.90
N GLU A 2 54.05 -16.53 -2.60
CA GLU A 2 53.99 -17.86 -1.98
C GLU A 2 52.91 -18.71 -2.68
N ARG A 3 53.19 -20.01 -2.90
CA ARG A 3 52.19 -20.92 -3.48
C ARG A 3 51.07 -21.14 -2.45
N LYS A 4 49.81 -21.00 -2.86
CA LYS A 4 48.66 -21.36 -2.03
C LYS A 4 48.71 -22.85 -1.68
N THR A 5 48.44 -23.19 -0.42
CA THR A 5 48.58 -24.54 0.13
C THR A 5 47.23 -25.22 0.35
N VAL A 6 47.07 -26.48 -0.06
CA VAL A 6 45.88 -27.30 0.23
C VAL A 6 46.21 -28.33 1.30
N ALA A 7 45.42 -28.39 2.37
CA ALA A 7 45.52 -29.45 3.36
C ALA A 7 44.93 -30.75 2.81
N VAL A 8 45.70 -31.82 2.84
CA VAL A 8 45.29 -33.16 2.40
C VAL A 8 45.15 -34.04 3.64
N ILE A 9 43.90 -34.30 4.05
CA ILE A 9 43.59 -35.05 5.27
C ILE A 9 43.33 -36.50 4.90
N GLY A 10 44.06 -37.45 5.49
CA GLY A 10 43.95 -38.84 5.08
C GLY A 10 44.38 -39.87 6.10
N THR A 11 43.82 -41.06 5.96
CA THR A 11 44.29 -42.28 6.66
C THR A 11 45.39 -42.91 5.80
N LEU A 12 46.64 -42.47 6.01
CA LEU A 12 47.77 -42.83 5.13
C LEU A 12 48.23 -44.28 5.28
N ASP A 13 47.83 -44.91 6.38
CA ASP A 13 48.01 -46.33 6.70
C ASP A 13 47.24 -47.25 5.75
N THR A 14 46.04 -46.84 5.32
CA THR A 14 45.15 -47.66 4.47
C THR A 14 45.01 -47.17 3.04
N LYS A 15 45.26 -45.88 2.78
CA LYS A 15 45.04 -45.21 1.47
C LYS A 15 46.23 -44.38 1.01
N GLY A 16 47.42 -44.77 1.44
CA GLY A 16 48.64 -44.02 1.19
C GLY A 16 48.94 -43.79 -0.30
N GLU A 17 48.71 -44.78 -1.16
CA GLU A 17 48.94 -44.64 -2.61
C GLU A 17 48.00 -43.60 -3.25
N GLU A 18 46.72 -43.60 -2.86
CA GLU A 18 45.72 -42.68 -3.37
C GLU A 18 45.99 -41.25 -2.90
N PHE A 19 46.37 -41.07 -1.64
CA PHE A 19 46.75 -39.76 -1.09
C PHE A 19 48.05 -39.23 -1.70
N ALA A 20 49.04 -40.09 -1.93
CA ALA A 20 50.27 -39.71 -2.65
C ALA A 20 49.96 -39.25 -4.08
N TYR A 21 49.10 -39.97 -4.81
CA TYR A 21 48.67 -39.56 -6.14
C TYR A 21 47.89 -38.23 -6.11
N LEU A 22 46.96 -38.07 -5.17
CA LEU A 22 46.19 -36.83 -5.01
C LEU A 22 47.12 -35.64 -4.73
N ARG A 23 48.09 -35.81 -3.83
CA ARG A 23 49.15 -34.84 -3.52
C ARG A 23 49.89 -34.40 -4.79
N THR A 24 50.42 -35.35 -5.56
CA THR A 24 51.14 -35.05 -6.81
C THR A 24 50.27 -34.30 -7.81
N ARG A 25 48.97 -34.62 -7.91
CA ARG A 25 48.04 -33.93 -8.83
C ARG A 25 47.76 -32.48 -8.40
N ILE A 26 47.63 -32.22 -7.09
CA ILE A 26 47.48 -30.87 -6.54
C ILE A 26 48.74 -30.04 -6.81
N GLU A 27 49.91 -30.62 -6.56
CA GLU A 27 51.20 -29.96 -6.80
C GLU A 27 51.42 -29.66 -8.29
N SER A 28 51.01 -30.58 -9.17
CA SER A 28 51.03 -30.39 -10.62
C SER A 28 50.09 -29.28 -11.11
N ALA A 29 49.05 -28.95 -10.33
CA ALA A 29 48.14 -27.84 -10.61
C ALA A 29 48.67 -26.48 -10.11
N GLY A 30 49.93 -26.42 -9.63
CA GLY A 30 50.60 -25.18 -9.22
C GLY A 30 50.41 -24.80 -7.76
N LEU A 31 49.78 -25.65 -6.95
CA LEU A 31 49.55 -25.43 -5.52
C LEU A 31 50.59 -26.16 -4.66
N ALA A 32 50.74 -25.75 -3.40
CA ALA A 32 51.45 -26.54 -2.39
C ALA A 32 50.48 -27.52 -1.72
N SER A 33 51.00 -28.59 -1.13
CA SER A 33 50.21 -29.54 -0.35
C SER A 33 50.77 -29.64 1.07
N LEU A 34 49.87 -29.79 2.06
CA LEU A 34 50.21 -30.07 3.45
C LEU A 34 49.42 -31.32 3.87
N VAL A 35 50.10 -32.44 4.07
CA VAL A 35 49.49 -33.74 4.33
C VAL A 35 49.36 -33.98 5.83
N ILE A 36 48.14 -34.28 6.27
CA ILE A 36 47.79 -34.56 7.65
C ILE A 36 47.38 -36.03 7.75
N ASP A 37 48.14 -36.82 8.50
CA ASP A 37 47.82 -38.23 8.72
C ASP A 37 46.82 -38.41 9.86
N CYS A 38 45.80 -39.21 9.60
CA CYS A 38 44.76 -39.59 10.55
C CYS A 38 44.61 -41.12 10.67
N GLY A 39 45.61 -41.87 10.21
CA GLY A 39 45.67 -43.34 10.32
C GLY A 39 45.92 -43.81 11.75
N VAL A 40 45.37 -44.97 12.10
CA VAL A 40 45.43 -45.56 13.46
C VAL A 40 45.72 -47.07 13.43
N VAL A 41 45.94 -47.65 12.25
CA VAL A 41 46.15 -49.09 12.08
C VAL A 41 47.63 -49.38 11.86
N ASP A 42 48.15 -49.02 10.70
CA ASP A 42 49.54 -49.29 10.29
C ASP A 42 50.35 -47.99 10.22
N PRO A 43 51.69 -48.03 10.14
CA PRO A 43 52.48 -46.84 9.84
C PRO A 43 52.07 -46.20 8.50
N PRO A 44 52.18 -44.86 8.35
CA PRO A 44 51.80 -44.19 7.11
C PRO A 44 52.68 -44.64 5.93
N ALA A 45 52.09 -44.82 4.74
CA ALA A 45 52.83 -45.27 3.56
C ALA A 45 53.90 -44.28 3.05
N PHE A 46 53.81 -43.01 3.46
CA PHE A 46 54.80 -41.96 3.20
C PHE A 46 54.79 -40.93 4.34
N SER A 47 55.86 -40.16 4.49
CA SER A 47 55.97 -39.16 5.56
C SER A 47 54.94 -38.02 5.41
N PRO A 48 54.04 -37.82 6.40
CA PRO A 48 53.14 -36.68 6.41
C PRO A 48 53.85 -35.40 6.88
N ASP A 49 53.22 -34.25 6.65
CA ASP A 49 53.67 -32.96 7.19
C ASP A 49 53.20 -32.77 8.65
N ILE A 50 52.05 -33.36 9.00
CA ILE A 50 51.54 -33.46 10.38
C ILE A 50 51.29 -34.93 10.72
N ASP A 51 51.96 -35.40 11.76
CA ASP A 51 51.91 -36.79 12.19
C ASP A 51 50.59 -37.12 12.91
N ARG A 52 50.11 -38.36 12.74
CA ARG A 52 48.90 -38.89 13.40
C ARG A 52 48.94 -38.78 14.93
N ARG A 53 50.11 -38.79 15.57
CA ARG A 53 50.25 -38.58 17.01
C ARG A 53 49.87 -37.16 17.40
N GLU A 54 50.32 -36.17 16.62
CA GLU A 54 49.94 -34.77 16.83
C GLU A 54 48.43 -34.55 16.64
N VAL A 55 47.82 -35.27 15.68
CA VAL A 55 46.37 -35.22 15.48
C VAL A 55 45.61 -35.82 16.66
N ALA A 56 46.01 -37.00 17.16
CA ALA A 56 45.40 -37.61 18.34
C ALA A 56 45.53 -36.71 19.59
N ASP A 57 46.73 -36.18 19.82
CA ASP A 57 47.03 -35.28 20.95
C ASP A 57 46.15 -34.01 20.90
N ALA A 58 45.95 -33.44 19.70
CA ALA A 58 45.09 -32.28 19.51
C ALA A 58 43.61 -32.55 19.83
N GLY A 59 43.16 -33.81 19.68
CA GLY A 59 41.84 -34.26 20.08
C GLY A 59 41.70 -34.59 21.57
N GLY A 60 42.82 -34.57 22.32
CA GLY A 60 42.87 -34.98 23.72
C GLY A 60 43.00 -36.50 23.94
N TYR A 61 43.49 -37.24 22.93
CA TYR A 61 43.63 -38.70 22.98
C TYR A 61 45.09 -39.13 22.81
N SER A 62 45.45 -40.28 23.38
CA SER A 62 46.75 -40.93 23.16
C SER A 62 46.67 -41.86 21.95
N LEU A 63 47.55 -41.66 20.97
CA LEU A 63 47.63 -42.56 19.80
C LEU A 63 47.93 -44.01 20.21
N ASP A 64 48.79 -44.21 21.20
CA ASP A 64 49.19 -45.54 21.65
C ASP A 64 48.00 -46.31 22.26
N ASP A 65 47.09 -45.59 22.94
CA ASP A 65 45.85 -46.17 23.49
C ASP A 65 44.85 -46.51 22.39
N LEU A 66 44.66 -45.61 21.41
CA LEU A 66 43.76 -45.85 20.26
C LEU A 66 44.20 -47.07 19.43
N VAL A 67 45.51 -47.24 19.23
CA VAL A 67 46.07 -48.41 18.53
C VAL A 67 45.85 -49.69 19.35
N ALA A 68 46.01 -49.63 20.68
CA ALA A 68 45.87 -50.79 21.56
C ALA A 68 44.41 -51.24 21.77
N GLU A 69 43.45 -50.30 21.78
CA GLU A 69 42.02 -50.59 21.98
C GLU A 69 41.40 -51.36 20.80
N HIS A 70 41.95 -51.22 19.59
CA HIS A 70 41.45 -51.83 18.35
C HIS A 70 39.95 -51.58 18.05
N ASP A 71 39.31 -50.61 18.71
CA ASP A 71 37.95 -50.18 18.37
C ASP A 71 38.00 -49.13 17.25
N ARG A 72 37.45 -49.53 16.10
CA ARG A 72 37.40 -48.67 14.91
C ARG A 72 36.48 -47.47 15.13
N GLY A 73 35.42 -47.61 15.94
CA GLY A 73 34.45 -46.54 16.19
C GLY A 73 35.06 -45.39 17.00
N SER A 74 35.62 -45.71 18.18
CA SER A 74 36.28 -44.75 19.07
C SER A 74 37.44 -44.03 18.37
N SER A 75 38.26 -44.78 17.63
CA SER A 75 39.40 -44.23 16.91
C SER A 75 39.00 -43.23 15.82
N ILE A 76 37.93 -43.49 15.07
CA ILE A 76 37.41 -42.54 14.07
C ILE A 76 36.93 -41.25 14.75
N ALA A 77 36.20 -41.35 15.86
CA ALA A 77 35.71 -40.19 16.58
C ALA A 77 36.85 -39.33 17.15
N ALA A 78 37.86 -39.98 17.74
CA ALA A 78 39.05 -39.32 18.28
C ALA A 78 39.83 -38.59 17.20
N MET A 79 40.14 -39.26 16.08
CA MET A 79 40.87 -38.65 14.98
C MET A 79 40.06 -37.56 14.27
N ALA A 80 38.74 -37.69 14.20
CA ALA A 80 37.87 -36.63 13.67
C ALA A 80 37.91 -35.35 14.53
N ALA A 81 37.89 -35.51 15.86
CA ALA A 81 38.02 -34.38 16.79
C ALA A 81 39.40 -33.70 16.67
N GLY A 82 40.46 -34.50 16.65
CA GLY A 82 41.83 -34.01 16.47
C GLY A 82 42.06 -33.29 15.14
N ALA A 83 41.58 -33.88 14.03
CA ALA A 83 41.72 -33.30 12.70
C ALA A 83 41.01 -31.94 12.60
N ALA A 84 39.85 -31.78 13.24
CA ALA A 84 39.14 -30.51 13.29
C ALA A 84 39.94 -29.41 13.98
N VAL A 85 40.59 -29.71 15.11
CA VAL A 85 41.44 -28.77 15.85
C VAL A 85 42.68 -28.38 15.05
N VAL A 86 43.36 -29.37 14.45
CA VAL A 86 44.58 -29.14 13.67
C VAL A 86 44.27 -28.26 12.45
N VAL A 87 43.22 -28.59 11.70
CA VAL A 87 42.85 -27.87 10.49
C VAL A 87 42.38 -26.45 10.79
N GLU A 88 41.59 -26.25 11.85
CA GLU A 88 41.20 -24.93 12.31
C GLU A 88 42.43 -24.07 12.70
N ARG A 89 43.39 -24.66 13.41
CA ARG A 89 44.65 -23.99 13.79
C ARG A 89 45.47 -23.59 12.56
N LEU A 90 45.56 -24.46 11.55
CA LEU A 90 46.26 -24.16 10.29
C LEU A 90 45.57 -23.03 9.52
N PHE A 91 44.24 -23.05 9.47
CA PHE A 91 43.44 -22.01 8.83
C PHE A 91 43.62 -20.65 9.52
N ARG A 92 43.45 -20.59 10.85
CA ARG A 92 43.66 -19.35 11.64
C ARG A 92 45.08 -18.82 11.52
N GLY A 93 46.07 -19.70 11.33
CA GLY A 93 47.46 -19.33 11.09
C GLY A 93 47.79 -18.94 9.64
N GLY A 94 46.81 -18.92 8.72
CA GLY A 94 47.00 -18.59 7.30
C GLY A 94 47.84 -19.61 6.53
N LYS A 95 48.02 -20.82 7.05
CA LYS A 95 48.93 -21.84 6.47
C LYS A 95 48.28 -22.66 5.36
N ILE A 96 46.95 -22.64 5.26
CA ILE A 96 46.18 -23.40 4.27
C ILE A 96 45.14 -22.50 3.60
N HIS A 97 44.81 -22.81 2.35
CA HIS A 97 43.92 -22.06 1.47
C HIS A 97 42.79 -22.93 0.89
N GLY A 98 42.82 -24.23 1.15
CA GLY A 98 41.77 -25.19 0.83
C GLY A 98 42.01 -26.51 1.57
N VAL A 99 40.97 -27.33 1.69
CA VAL A 99 41.06 -28.68 2.28
C VAL A 99 40.45 -29.72 1.35
N ILE A 100 41.14 -30.85 1.20
CA ILE A 100 40.64 -32.01 0.48
C ILE A 100 40.89 -33.30 1.27
N SER A 101 39.94 -34.23 1.18
CA SER A 101 40.07 -35.58 1.73
C SER A 101 39.39 -36.60 0.82
N LEU A 102 39.74 -37.88 1.01
CA LEU A 102 39.12 -39.00 0.32
C LEU A 102 38.93 -40.18 1.27
N GLY A 103 37.87 -40.97 1.07
CA GLY A 103 37.70 -42.20 1.83
C GLY A 103 36.31 -42.84 1.72
N GLY A 104 36.20 -44.02 2.32
CA GLY A 104 34.91 -44.64 2.62
C GLY A 104 34.23 -43.96 3.82
N SER A 105 33.38 -44.68 4.55
CA SER A 105 32.67 -44.13 5.72
C SER A 105 33.60 -43.48 6.76
N ALA A 106 34.65 -44.18 7.20
CA ALA A 106 35.61 -43.67 8.20
C ALA A 106 36.32 -42.38 7.77
N GLY A 107 36.91 -42.38 6.57
CA GLY A 107 37.60 -41.20 6.03
C GLY A 107 36.65 -40.03 5.76
N THR A 108 35.41 -40.31 5.37
CA THR A 108 34.36 -39.28 5.20
C THR A 108 34.02 -38.62 6.53
N THR A 109 33.89 -39.40 7.61
CA THR A 109 33.63 -38.85 8.95
C THR A 109 34.75 -37.94 9.41
N ILE A 110 36.01 -38.38 9.31
CA ILE A 110 37.19 -37.60 9.74
C ILE A 110 37.34 -36.33 8.88
N GLY A 111 37.38 -36.50 7.55
CA GLY A 111 37.59 -35.40 6.61
C GLY A 111 36.51 -34.33 6.70
N THR A 112 35.23 -34.74 6.79
CA THR A 112 34.14 -33.76 6.89
C THR A 112 34.01 -33.13 8.27
N ALA A 113 34.39 -33.83 9.36
CA ALA A 113 34.49 -33.18 10.67
C ALA A 113 35.49 -32.02 10.65
N ALA A 114 36.66 -32.23 10.02
CA ALA A 114 37.65 -31.18 9.87
C ALA A 114 37.23 -30.07 8.89
N MET A 115 36.53 -30.41 7.81
CA MET A 115 35.97 -29.40 6.91
C MET A 115 34.87 -28.56 7.58
N ARG A 116 34.11 -29.13 8.51
CA ARG A 116 33.04 -28.41 9.23
C ARG A 116 33.58 -27.40 10.25
N SER A 117 34.83 -27.51 10.71
CA SER A 117 35.45 -26.50 11.58
C SER A 117 35.91 -25.24 10.85
N LEU A 118 35.86 -25.23 9.52
CA LEU A 118 36.24 -24.10 8.69
C LEU A 118 35.03 -23.21 8.35
N PRO A 119 35.24 -21.92 8.07
CA PRO A 119 34.14 -21.02 7.72
C PRO A 119 33.52 -21.38 6.37
N ALA A 120 32.28 -20.90 6.17
CA ALA A 120 31.65 -20.94 4.86
C ALA A 120 32.52 -20.23 3.80
N GLY A 121 32.43 -20.63 2.53
CA GLY A 121 33.20 -20.04 1.43
C GLY A 121 34.67 -20.47 1.35
N PHE A 122 35.25 -21.05 2.41
CA PHE A 122 36.60 -21.64 2.34
C PHE A 122 36.60 -22.87 1.41
N PRO A 123 37.56 -23.06 0.49
CA PRO A 123 37.55 -24.21 -0.41
C PRO A 123 37.61 -25.57 0.31
N LYS A 124 36.55 -26.37 0.22
CA LYS A 124 36.40 -27.67 0.91
C LYS A 124 35.88 -28.75 -0.03
N MET A 125 36.63 -29.85 -0.19
CA MET A 125 36.24 -30.95 -1.09
C MET A 125 36.43 -32.34 -0.47
N MET A 126 35.39 -33.16 -0.50
CA MET A 126 35.41 -34.55 -0.01
C MET A 126 35.14 -35.55 -1.13
N VAL A 127 36.06 -36.46 -1.42
CA VAL A 127 35.82 -37.59 -2.33
C VAL A 127 35.34 -38.79 -1.52
N SER A 128 34.05 -39.10 -1.57
CA SER A 128 33.41 -40.05 -0.64
C SER A 128 32.55 -41.09 -1.34
N THR A 129 32.69 -42.36 -0.96
CA THR A 129 31.77 -43.44 -1.39
C THR A 129 30.36 -43.26 -0.83
N LEU A 130 30.14 -42.33 0.10
CA LEU A 130 28.83 -41.98 0.66
C LEU A 130 28.20 -40.74 0.02
N ALA A 131 28.85 -40.12 -0.96
CA ALA A 131 28.36 -38.91 -1.61
C ALA A 131 27.02 -39.12 -2.36
N SER A 132 26.70 -40.36 -2.76
CA SER A 132 25.42 -40.73 -3.40
C SER A 132 24.42 -41.33 -2.39
N GLY A 133 24.28 -40.71 -1.21
CA GLY A 133 23.44 -41.17 -0.10
C GLY A 133 22.95 -40.02 0.79
N ASP A 134 22.59 -40.30 2.05
CA ASP A 134 22.26 -39.23 3.02
C ASP A 134 23.52 -38.51 3.48
N THR A 135 23.72 -37.30 2.97
CA THR A 135 24.93 -36.50 3.22
C THR A 135 24.78 -35.51 4.37
N ARG A 136 23.59 -35.37 4.96
CA ARG A 136 23.32 -34.39 6.03
C ARG A 136 24.29 -34.48 7.22
N PRO A 137 24.64 -35.68 7.73
CA PRO A 137 25.59 -35.79 8.85
C PRO A 137 27.02 -35.34 8.50
N TYR A 138 27.37 -35.33 7.21
CA TYR A 138 28.71 -35.01 6.74
C TYR A 138 28.82 -33.54 6.34
N VAL A 139 27.85 -33.00 5.61
CA VAL A 139 27.86 -31.60 5.16
C VAL A 139 27.47 -30.64 6.28
N GLY A 140 26.46 -31.01 7.08
CA GLY A 140 25.91 -30.14 8.12
C GLY A 140 25.39 -28.81 7.55
N SER A 141 25.79 -27.69 8.18
CA SER A 141 25.46 -26.32 7.79
C SER A 141 26.54 -25.65 6.93
N LYS A 142 27.53 -26.40 6.42
CA LYS A 142 28.69 -25.86 5.70
C LYS A 142 28.62 -26.18 4.21
N ASP A 143 29.40 -25.49 3.39
CA ASP A 143 29.49 -25.64 1.94
C ASP A 143 30.56 -26.67 1.50
N ILE A 144 30.42 -27.91 1.97
CA ILE A 144 31.35 -29.00 1.62
C ILE A 144 30.94 -29.62 0.27
N ALA A 145 31.82 -29.52 -0.73
CA ALA A 145 31.60 -30.19 -2.02
C ALA A 145 31.93 -31.69 -1.91
N MET A 146 30.95 -32.56 -2.17
CA MET A 146 31.16 -34.02 -2.17
C MET A 146 31.22 -34.58 -3.59
N LEU A 147 32.28 -35.34 -3.91
CA LEU A 147 32.47 -36.04 -5.17
C LEU A 147 32.35 -37.55 -4.98
N TYR A 148 31.44 -38.19 -5.71
CA TYR A 148 31.27 -39.65 -5.67
C TYR A 148 32.32 -40.37 -6.52
N PRO A 149 33.14 -41.29 -5.96
CA PRO A 149 34.20 -41.97 -6.70
C PRO A 149 33.72 -43.14 -7.57
N ILE A 150 32.42 -43.46 -7.56
CA ILE A 150 31.76 -44.56 -8.29
C ILE A 150 32.18 -45.95 -7.79
N VAL A 151 33.47 -46.19 -7.66
CA VAL A 151 34.07 -47.42 -7.14
C VAL A 151 34.63 -47.17 -5.74
N ASP A 152 34.83 -48.26 -4.99
CA ASP A 152 35.48 -48.15 -3.69
C ASP A 152 36.93 -47.63 -3.84
N ILE A 153 37.40 -46.95 -2.79
CA ILE A 153 38.74 -46.38 -2.72
C ILE A 153 39.68 -47.43 -2.12
N ALA A 154 40.09 -48.35 -3.00
CA ALA A 154 40.99 -49.46 -2.71
C ALA A 154 41.97 -49.67 -3.89
N GLY A 155 43.04 -48.88 -3.90
CA GLY A 155 44.07 -48.86 -4.93
C GLY A 155 43.77 -47.97 -6.13
N LEU A 156 44.82 -47.61 -6.86
CA LEU A 156 44.74 -46.76 -8.06
C LEU A 156 44.45 -47.57 -9.32
N ASN A 157 43.29 -47.34 -9.93
CA ASN A 157 42.90 -47.89 -11.22
C ASN A 157 42.64 -46.78 -12.25
N ARG A 158 42.34 -47.15 -13.50
CA ARG A 158 42.12 -46.18 -14.59
C ARG A 158 41.01 -45.18 -14.28
N LEU A 159 39.94 -45.62 -13.62
CA LEU A 159 38.81 -44.79 -13.25
C LEU A 159 39.13 -43.91 -12.05
N SER A 160 39.68 -44.47 -10.96
CA SER A 160 40.02 -43.72 -9.75
C SER A 160 41.08 -42.65 -10.00
N ARG A 161 42.08 -42.90 -10.86
CA ARG A 161 43.06 -41.88 -11.28
C ARG A 161 42.42 -40.68 -11.97
N ARG A 162 41.40 -40.90 -12.80
CA ARG A 162 40.67 -39.83 -13.50
C ARG A 162 39.82 -39.03 -12.51
N ILE A 163 39.12 -39.71 -11.61
CA ILE A 163 38.26 -39.09 -10.61
C ILE A 163 39.08 -38.28 -9.60
N LEU A 164 40.17 -38.83 -9.06
CA LEU A 164 41.06 -38.11 -8.16
C LEU A 164 41.77 -36.95 -8.87
N GLY A 165 42.07 -37.10 -10.17
CA GLY A 165 42.56 -35.99 -11.00
C GLY A 165 41.53 -34.86 -11.14
N ASN A 166 40.25 -35.19 -11.34
CA ASN A 166 39.16 -34.22 -11.35
C ASN A 166 39.00 -33.54 -9.99
N ALA A 167 39.11 -34.30 -8.90
CA ALA A 167 39.05 -33.76 -7.54
C ALA A 167 40.18 -32.75 -7.27
N ALA A 168 41.42 -33.10 -7.64
CA ALA A 168 42.56 -32.20 -7.57
C ALA A 168 42.34 -30.92 -8.41
N GLY A 169 41.81 -31.06 -9.63
CA GLY A 169 41.50 -29.91 -10.49
C GLY A 169 40.39 -29.02 -9.92
N ALA A 170 39.36 -29.62 -9.34
CA ALA A 170 38.24 -28.90 -8.72
C ALA A 170 38.70 -28.10 -7.49
N ILE A 171 39.42 -28.73 -6.55
CA ILE A 171 39.95 -27.98 -5.39
C ILE A 171 40.94 -26.91 -5.83
N ALA A 172 41.76 -27.16 -6.86
CA ALA A 172 42.68 -26.16 -7.38
C ALA A 172 41.96 -24.95 -8.00
N GLY A 173 40.86 -25.20 -8.72
CA GLY A 173 39.98 -24.15 -9.24
C GLY A 173 39.36 -23.33 -8.11
N MET A 174 38.79 -23.99 -7.08
CA MET A 174 38.19 -23.32 -5.93
C MET A 174 39.21 -22.44 -5.17
N VAL A 175 40.45 -22.91 -5.01
CA VAL A 175 41.53 -22.18 -4.32
C VAL A 175 42.05 -21.00 -5.14
N ASN A 176 42.06 -21.11 -6.47
CA ASN A 176 42.58 -20.08 -7.37
C ASN A 176 41.52 -19.08 -7.85
N GLN A 177 40.25 -19.33 -7.56
CA GLN A 177 39.17 -18.41 -7.91
C GLN A 177 39.41 -17.01 -7.31
N GLU A 178 39.28 -15.98 -8.14
CA GLU A 178 39.22 -14.60 -7.67
C GLU A 178 37.81 -14.36 -7.11
N VAL A 179 37.72 -14.05 -5.82
CA VAL A 179 36.49 -13.56 -5.21
C VAL A 179 36.34 -12.10 -5.62
N ILE A 180 35.44 -11.83 -6.56
CA ILE A 180 35.07 -10.46 -6.93
C ILE A 180 34.15 -9.93 -5.84
N GLU A 181 34.74 -9.36 -4.79
CA GLU A 181 33.98 -8.62 -3.79
C GLU A 181 33.41 -7.34 -4.44
N PRO A 182 32.12 -7.04 -4.28
CA PRO A 182 31.53 -5.80 -4.75
C PRO A 182 32.33 -4.60 -4.21
N ARG A 183 32.58 -3.60 -5.06
CA ARG A 183 33.33 -2.37 -4.70
C ARG A 183 32.76 -1.62 -3.49
N GLU A 184 31.50 -1.89 -3.13
CA GLU A 184 30.79 -1.41 -1.94
C GLU A 184 29.92 -2.55 -1.37
N ALA A 185 30.50 -3.41 -0.51
CA ALA A 185 29.73 -4.44 0.18
C ALA A 185 28.87 -3.81 1.29
N LYS A 186 27.56 -4.01 1.23
CA LYS A 186 26.63 -3.55 2.27
C LYS A 186 26.77 -4.40 3.54
N PRO A 187 26.66 -3.83 4.75
CA PRO A 187 26.70 -4.63 5.97
C PRO A 187 25.53 -5.62 6.00
N LEU A 188 25.83 -6.91 6.27
CA LEU A 188 24.83 -7.97 6.27
C LEU A 188 24.06 -8.03 7.60
N ILE A 189 22.75 -8.24 7.52
CA ILE A 189 21.86 -8.52 8.65
C ILE A 189 21.23 -9.90 8.48
N ALA A 190 21.33 -10.74 9.49
CA ALA A 190 20.59 -12.00 9.53
C ALA A 190 19.15 -11.76 10.00
N ALA A 191 18.15 -12.41 9.41
CA ALA A 191 16.77 -12.36 9.90
C ALA A 191 16.09 -13.74 9.87
N THR A 192 15.25 -14.04 10.86
CA THR A 192 14.50 -15.32 10.91
C THR A 192 13.03 -15.13 10.57
N MET A 193 12.47 -16.07 9.79
CA MET A 193 11.11 -16.02 9.26
C MET A 193 10.40 -17.37 9.36
N PHE A 194 9.09 -17.33 9.54
CA PHE A 194 8.19 -18.47 9.34
C PHE A 194 6.93 -17.96 8.64
N GLY A 195 6.14 -18.84 8.00
CA GLY A 195 4.99 -18.42 7.18
C GLY A 195 4.02 -17.45 7.89
N VAL A 196 3.86 -17.62 9.21
CA VAL A 196 3.00 -16.81 10.09
C VAL A 196 3.65 -15.51 10.60
N THR A 197 4.93 -15.27 10.31
CA THR A 197 5.69 -14.04 10.62
C THR A 197 6.24 -13.35 9.36
N THR A 198 6.08 -13.94 8.17
CA THR A 198 6.50 -13.39 6.87
C THR A 198 6.17 -11.91 6.68
N PRO A 199 4.97 -11.40 7.03
CA PRO A 199 4.66 -9.97 6.87
C PRO A 199 5.60 -9.06 7.67
N CYS A 200 5.92 -9.45 8.91
CA CYS A 200 6.79 -8.66 9.79
C CYS A 200 8.24 -8.67 9.27
N VAL A 201 8.76 -9.84 8.89
CA VAL A 201 10.14 -10.00 8.41
C VAL A 201 10.35 -9.33 7.06
N THR A 202 9.38 -9.44 6.14
CA THR A 202 9.44 -8.80 4.82
C THR A 202 9.49 -7.28 4.95
N MET A 203 8.70 -6.72 5.87
CA MET A 203 8.72 -5.28 6.14
C MET A 203 10.05 -4.85 6.76
N ALA A 204 10.52 -5.57 7.78
CA ALA A 204 11.78 -5.23 8.43
C ALA A 204 12.99 -5.34 7.49
N ARG A 205 12.98 -6.36 6.61
CA ARG A 205 13.95 -6.50 5.52
C ARG A 205 13.97 -5.25 4.65
N HIS A 206 12.81 -4.83 4.15
CA HIS A 206 12.72 -3.67 3.26
C HIS A 206 13.30 -2.41 3.91
N ILE A 207 13.02 -2.18 5.19
CA ILE A 207 13.53 -1.02 5.94
C ILE A 207 15.04 -1.07 6.10
N LEU A 208 15.60 -2.24 6.40
CA LEU A 208 17.05 -2.42 6.53
C LEU A 208 17.74 -2.24 5.17
N GLU A 209 17.18 -2.81 4.09
CA GLU A 209 17.71 -2.67 2.73
C GLU A 209 17.72 -1.22 2.24
N GLN A 210 16.66 -0.45 2.53
CA GLN A 210 16.60 0.99 2.26
C GLN A 210 17.66 1.80 3.02
N ARG A 211 18.09 1.31 4.19
CA ARG A 211 19.14 1.93 5.02
C ARG A 211 20.56 1.48 4.66
N GLY A 212 20.71 0.81 3.51
CA GLY A 212 22.02 0.40 3.02
C GLY A 212 22.56 -0.89 3.63
N PHE A 213 21.72 -1.66 4.32
CA PHE A 213 22.06 -3.03 4.72
C PHE A 213 21.68 -4.03 3.61
N GLU A 214 22.22 -5.23 3.69
CA GLU A 214 21.75 -6.38 2.93
C GLU A 214 21.24 -7.43 3.93
N VAL A 215 20.12 -8.08 3.66
CA VAL A 215 19.45 -8.92 4.66
C VAL A 215 19.30 -10.35 4.14
N LEU A 216 19.85 -11.31 4.89
CA LEU A 216 19.71 -12.73 4.60
C LEU A 216 18.63 -13.32 5.50
N VAL A 217 17.57 -13.84 4.88
CA VAL A 217 16.41 -14.41 5.60
C VAL A 217 16.55 -15.92 5.71
N PHE A 218 16.51 -16.41 6.95
CA PHE A 218 16.57 -17.82 7.30
C PHE A 218 15.18 -18.32 7.71
N HIS A 219 14.74 -19.43 7.13
CA HIS A 219 13.47 -20.04 7.49
C HIS A 219 13.63 -20.81 8.81
N ALA A 220 12.82 -20.52 9.81
CA ALA A 220 12.95 -21.05 11.17
C ALA A 220 12.41 -22.49 11.29
N THR A 221 13.07 -23.42 10.59
CA THR A 221 12.72 -24.86 10.53
C THR A 221 13.75 -25.77 11.20
N GLY A 222 14.55 -25.23 12.13
CA GLY A 222 15.65 -25.89 12.80
C GLY A 222 16.95 -25.72 12.02
N THR A 223 16.98 -26.23 10.78
CA THR A 223 18.16 -26.12 9.90
C THR A 223 18.49 -24.68 9.53
N GLY A 224 17.47 -23.81 9.35
CA GLY A 224 17.70 -22.40 9.06
C GLY A 224 18.28 -21.64 10.25
N GLY A 225 17.78 -21.89 11.47
CA GLY A 225 18.41 -21.39 12.69
C GLY A 225 19.85 -21.84 12.86
N GLN A 226 20.14 -23.14 12.64
CA GLN A 226 21.52 -23.67 12.71
C GLN A 226 22.46 -23.03 11.69
N ALA A 227 22.00 -22.84 10.46
CA ALA A 227 22.76 -22.16 9.42
C ALA A 227 23.04 -20.70 9.81
N MET A 228 22.03 -20.00 10.33
CA MET A 228 22.18 -18.63 10.81
C MET A 228 23.19 -18.53 11.96
N GLU A 229 23.06 -19.34 13.01
CA GLU A 229 23.99 -19.36 14.16
C GLU A 229 25.43 -19.66 13.72
N SER A 230 25.61 -20.58 12.77
CA SER A 230 26.92 -20.90 12.21
C SER A 230 27.53 -19.72 11.45
N LEU A 231 26.76 -19.02 10.62
CA LEU A 231 27.25 -17.88 9.85
C LEU A 231 27.49 -16.64 10.73
N ILE A 232 26.73 -16.49 11.82
CA ILE A 232 27.01 -15.47 12.85
C ILE A 232 28.36 -15.77 13.52
N ALA A 233 28.61 -17.03 13.89
CA ALA A 233 29.90 -17.44 14.49
C ALA A 233 31.09 -17.28 13.52
N ASP A 234 30.85 -17.46 12.22
CA ASP A 234 31.85 -17.23 11.18
C ASP A 234 32.10 -15.73 10.89
N GLY A 235 31.34 -14.82 11.51
CA GLY A 235 31.57 -13.36 11.46
C GLY A 235 30.94 -12.63 10.27
N TYR A 236 29.94 -13.22 9.60
CA TYR A 236 29.34 -12.65 8.38
C TYR A 236 28.42 -11.45 8.63
N PHE A 237 27.84 -11.31 9.82
CA PHE A 237 26.74 -10.39 10.06
C PHE A 237 27.14 -9.20 10.94
N ALA A 238 26.77 -8.00 10.51
CA ALA A 238 26.87 -6.77 11.28
C ALA A 238 25.76 -6.63 12.32
N GLY A 239 24.68 -7.41 12.19
CA GLY A 239 23.55 -7.41 13.12
C GLY A 239 22.60 -8.58 12.89
N VAL A 240 21.76 -8.87 13.88
CA VAL A 240 20.76 -9.95 13.83
C VAL A 240 19.38 -9.42 14.19
N LEU A 241 18.41 -9.72 13.34
CA LEU A 241 17.00 -9.44 13.52
C LEU A 241 16.23 -10.76 13.66
N ASP A 242 16.24 -11.31 14.86
CA ASP A 242 15.67 -12.62 15.15
C ASP A 242 14.19 -12.51 15.52
N ILE A 243 13.35 -12.27 14.51
CA ILE A 243 11.90 -12.09 14.70
C ILE A 243 11.21 -13.40 15.08
N THR A 244 11.69 -14.53 14.54
CA THR A 244 10.98 -15.81 14.59
C THR A 244 11.78 -16.86 15.32
N THR A 245 11.45 -17.07 16.60
CA THR A 245 12.19 -17.93 17.54
C THR A 245 11.46 -19.24 17.86
N THR A 246 10.53 -19.65 16.99
CA THR A 246 9.71 -20.88 17.10
C THR A 246 10.54 -22.16 17.31
N GLU A 247 11.78 -22.20 16.81
CA GLU A 247 12.70 -23.34 16.98
C GLU A 247 13.03 -23.64 18.46
N LEU A 248 12.89 -22.65 19.36
CA LEU A 248 13.00 -22.85 20.81
C LEU A 248 11.79 -23.60 21.38
N ALA A 249 10.59 -23.38 20.83
CA ALA A 249 9.38 -24.10 21.22
C ALA A 249 9.50 -25.58 20.84
N ASP A 250 10.04 -25.85 19.64
CA ASP A 250 10.34 -27.19 19.18
C ASP A 250 11.40 -27.88 20.05
N GLU A 251 12.49 -27.21 20.42
CA GLU A 251 13.50 -27.78 21.33
C GLU A 251 12.93 -28.10 22.71
N LEU A 252 12.15 -27.18 23.29
CA LEU A 252 11.59 -27.34 24.63
C LEU A 252 10.59 -28.50 24.72
N VAL A 253 9.74 -28.65 23.70
CA VAL A 253 8.59 -29.56 23.74
C VAL A 253 8.83 -30.85 22.94
N GLY A 254 9.89 -30.90 22.11
CA GLY A 254 10.24 -32.05 21.27
C GLY A 254 9.54 -32.04 19.90
N GLY A 255 9.42 -30.86 19.28
CA GLY A 255 9.02 -30.70 17.88
C GLY A 255 10.11 -31.10 16.89
N VAL A 256 9.74 -31.21 15.62
CA VAL A 256 10.62 -31.75 14.55
C VAL A 256 11.51 -30.68 13.89
N MET A 257 11.30 -29.41 14.21
CA MET A 257 12.01 -28.25 13.65
C MET A 257 12.89 -27.55 14.70
N SER A 258 13.51 -28.31 15.60
CA SER A 258 14.47 -27.76 16.57
C SER A 258 15.78 -27.34 15.90
N ALA A 259 16.31 -26.18 16.30
CA ALA A 259 17.66 -25.73 15.96
C ALA A 259 18.73 -26.23 16.97
N GLY A 260 18.32 -26.97 18.00
CA GLY A 260 19.17 -27.49 19.06
C GLY A 260 19.38 -26.50 20.23
N PRO A 261 20.08 -26.95 21.28
CA PRO A 261 20.16 -26.23 22.55
C PRO A 261 20.95 -24.92 22.47
N HIS A 262 21.76 -24.72 21.43
CA HIS A 262 22.63 -23.54 21.24
C HIS A 262 21.98 -22.39 20.46
N ARG A 263 20.69 -22.51 20.10
CA ARG A 263 19.96 -21.43 19.43
C ARG A 263 19.98 -20.13 20.28
N LEU A 264 20.12 -18.96 19.64
CA LEU A 264 20.32 -17.60 20.19
C LEU A 264 21.67 -17.35 20.91
N GLU A 265 22.66 -18.24 20.80
CA GLU A 265 23.93 -18.07 21.53
C GLU A 265 25.04 -17.40 20.70
N SER A 266 25.09 -17.57 19.37
CA SER A 266 26.23 -17.08 18.57
C SER A 266 26.32 -15.56 18.52
N ALA A 267 25.19 -14.86 18.38
CA ALA A 267 25.16 -13.39 18.36
C ALA A 267 25.63 -12.81 19.70
N ALA A 268 25.20 -13.44 20.81
CA ALA A 268 25.59 -13.07 22.15
C ALA A 268 27.11 -13.27 22.39
N ALA A 269 27.64 -14.43 22.00
CA ALA A 269 29.05 -14.77 22.16
C ALA A 269 29.99 -13.90 21.32
N ASN A 270 29.57 -13.50 20.12
CA ASN A 270 30.37 -12.69 19.19
C ASN A 270 30.14 -11.17 19.33
N GLY A 271 29.27 -10.75 20.27
CA GLY A 271 28.98 -9.33 20.48
C GLY A 271 28.23 -8.65 19.34
N VAL A 272 27.55 -9.42 18.49
CA VAL A 272 26.78 -8.90 17.35
C VAL A 272 25.49 -8.25 17.87
N PRO A 273 25.18 -7.00 17.49
CA PRO A 273 23.93 -6.35 17.88
C PRO A 273 22.71 -7.17 17.47
N GLN A 274 21.81 -7.43 18.41
CA GLN A 274 20.66 -8.31 18.17
C GLN A 274 19.34 -7.73 18.67
N VAL A 275 18.31 -7.89 17.85
CA VAL A 275 16.91 -7.58 18.17
C VAL A 275 16.12 -8.88 18.06
N VAL A 276 15.50 -9.31 19.16
CA VAL A 276 14.82 -10.60 19.27
C VAL A 276 13.34 -10.41 19.56
N CYS A 277 12.48 -11.15 18.85
CA CYS A 277 11.05 -11.22 19.12
C CYS A 277 10.64 -12.67 19.41
N PRO A 278 9.56 -12.89 20.18
CA PRO A 278 8.99 -14.22 20.40
C PRO A 278 8.08 -14.65 19.24
N GLY A 279 8.43 -14.36 17.98
CA GLY A 279 7.55 -14.67 16.85
C GLY A 279 7.36 -16.18 16.69
N ALA A 280 6.12 -16.60 16.50
CA ALA A 280 5.71 -18.01 16.35
C ALA A 280 6.10 -18.96 17.50
N VAL A 281 6.44 -18.46 18.70
CA VAL A 281 6.66 -19.33 19.90
C VAL A 281 5.35 -19.93 20.44
N ASP A 282 4.25 -19.58 19.79
CA ASP A 282 2.89 -19.96 20.13
C ASP A 282 2.51 -21.32 19.50
N MET A 283 3.45 -21.95 18.79
CA MET A 283 3.31 -23.25 18.12
C MET A 283 4.57 -24.11 18.27
N VAL A 284 4.36 -25.43 18.30
CA VAL A 284 5.37 -26.49 18.19
C VAL A 284 5.08 -27.29 16.94
N ASN A 285 6.10 -27.60 16.15
CA ASN A 285 5.92 -28.16 14.82
C ASN A 285 6.11 -29.69 14.83
N PHE A 286 5.18 -30.40 14.20
CA PHE A 286 5.25 -31.83 13.94
C PHE A 286 5.03 -32.12 12.46
N GLY A 287 5.27 -33.36 12.05
CA GLY A 287 4.96 -33.85 10.70
C GLY A 287 3.45 -33.97 10.44
N PRO A 288 3.04 -34.93 9.59
CA PRO A 288 1.63 -35.25 9.38
C PRO A 288 0.89 -35.51 10.71
N LEU A 289 -0.42 -35.25 10.76
CA LEU A 289 -1.21 -35.34 12.00
C LEU A 289 -1.04 -36.68 12.73
N ASP A 290 -0.94 -37.77 12.00
CA ASP A 290 -0.78 -39.13 12.56
C ASP A 290 0.58 -39.36 13.22
N SER A 291 1.58 -38.53 12.87
CA SER A 291 2.93 -38.56 13.45
C SER A 291 3.04 -37.80 14.78
N VAL A 292 2.01 -37.06 15.18
CA VAL A 292 2.00 -36.35 16.47
C VAL A 292 2.02 -37.38 17.61
N PRO A 293 2.98 -37.31 18.55
CA PRO A 293 3.09 -38.26 19.65
C PRO A 293 1.79 -38.40 20.45
N GLU A 294 1.46 -39.62 20.88
CA GLU A 294 0.19 -39.94 21.56
C GLU A 294 -0.10 -39.01 22.76
N ARG A 295 0.93 -38.66 23.53
CA ARG A 295 0.86 -37.73 24.68
C ARG A 295 0.38 -36.31 24.32
N TYR A 296 0.43 -35.92 23.04
CA TYR A 296 0.04 -34.59 22.55
C TYR A 296 -1.26 -34.59 21.76
N ARG A 297 -1.90 -35.74 21.52
CA ARG A 297 -3.13 -35.82 20.71
C ARG A 297 -4.31 -35.05 21.27
N GLN A 298 -4.35 -34.84 22.58
CA GLN A 298 -5.39 -34.06 23.26
C GLN A 298 -5.09 -32.55 23.31
N ARG A 299 -3.94 -32.11 22.77
CA ARG A 299 -3.59 -30.68 22.70
C ARG A 299 -4.33 -30.02 21.54
N ARG A 300 -4.33 -28.68 21.50
CA ARG A 300 -4.92 -27.91 20.40
C ARG A 300 -3.99 -28.00 19.18
N LEU A 301 -4.33 -28.88 18.25
CA LEU A 301 -3.62 -29.12 17.00
C LEU A 301 -4.25 -28.31 15.85
N TYR A 302 -3.43 -27.89 14.91
CA TYR A 302 -3.82 -27.22 13.67
C TYR A 302 -3.07 -27.85 12.51
N ALA A 303 -3.79 -28.56 11.64
CA ALA A 303 -3.23 -29.14 10.43
C ALA A 303 -2.99 -28.03 9.40
N HIS A 304 -1.75 -27.54 9.33
CA HIS A 304 -1.39 -26.45 8.42
C HIS A 304 -1.37 -26.93 6.96
N ASN A 305 -0.88 -28.14 6.73
CA ASN A 305 -0.93 -28.84 5.45
C ASN A 305 -0.81 -30.37 5.69
N PRO A 306 -0.93 -31.23 4.65
CA PRO A 306 -0.88 -32.69 4.83
C PRO A 306 0.41 -33.22 5.47
N THR A 307 1.49 -32.44 5.46
CA THR A 307 2.82 -32.82 5.97
C THR A 307 3.23 -32.12 7.25
N VAL A 308 2.48 -31.12 7.72
CA VAL A 308 2.85 -30.28 8.87
C VAL A 308 1.65 -30.01 9.76
N THR A 309 1.82 -30.35 11.04
CA THR A 309 0.85 -30.08 12.11
C THR A 309 1.47 -29.16 13.13
N LEU A 310 0.75 -28.07 13.45
CA LEU A 310 1.13 -27.13 14.50
C LEU A 310 0.40 -27.51 15.79
N MET A 311 1.10 -27.56 16.91
CA MET A 311 0.53 -27.74 18.23
C MET A 311 0.63 -26.46 19.03
N ARG A 312 -0.48 -25.98 19.60
CA ARG A 312 -0.50 -24.77 20.43
C ARG A 312 0.34 -24.96 21.70
N THR A 313 1.26 -24.05 21.97
CA THR A 313 1.97 -24.00 23.26
C THR A 313 1.06 -23.55 24.41
N THR A 314 1.31 -24.08 25.60
CA THR A 314 0.63 -23.72 26.85
C THR A 314 1.16 -22.41 27.40
N SER A 315 0.51 -21.91 28.45
CA SER A 315 0.99 -20.71 29.14
C SER A 315 2.32 -20.97 29.86
N GLU A 316 2.48 -22.15 30.45
CA GLU A 316 3.67 -22.56 31.18
C GLU A 316 4.87 -22.73 30.23
N GLU A 317 4.67 -23.41 29.10
CA GLU A 317 5.69 -23.56 28.04
C GLU A 317 6.12 -22.17 27.51
N CYS A 318 5.17 -21.27 27.27
CA CYS A 318 5.45 -19.90 26.85
C CYS A 318 6.27 -19.09 27.88
N ALA A 319 6.00 -19.25 29.19
CA ALA A 319 6.82 -18.61 30.23
C ALA A 319 8.25 -19.14 30.23
N GLU A 320 8.40 -20.46 30.10
CA GLU A 320 9.72 -21.08 30.06
C GLU A 320 10.52 -20.65 28.84
N LEU A 321 9.89 -20.52 27.67
CA LEU A 321 10.52 -19.97 26.46
C LEU A 321 10.99 -18.52 26.66
N GLY A 322 10.21 -17.70 27.37
CA GLY A 322 10.63 -16.36 27.78
C GLY A 322 11.88 -16.38 28.66
N ARG A 323 11.92 -17.29 29.64
CA ARG A 323 13.05 -17.48 30.57
C ARG A 323 14.32 -17.93 29.83
N ILE A 324 14.21 -18.93 28.95
CA ILE A 324 15.30 -19.43 28.09
C ILE A 324 15.86 -18.30 27.22
N THR A 325 14.99 -17.50 26.61
CA THR A 325 15.38 -16.37 25.77
C THR A 325 16.16 -15.33 26.59
N ALA A 326 15.69 -14.99 27.79
CA ALA A 326 16.40 -14.07 28.68
C ALA A 326 17.77 -14.60 29.11
N GLU A 327 17.87 -15.87 29.49
CA GLU A 327 19.13 -16.51 29.88
C GLU A 327 20.18 -16.44 28.78
N LYS A 328 19.77 -16.67 27.52
CA LYS A 328 20.64 -16.63 26.36
C LYS A 328 21.08 -15.20 26.03
N LEU A 329 20.14 -14.26 25.99
CA LEU A 329 20.48 -12.84 25.80
C LEU A 329 21.32 -12.27 26.94
N ASN A 330 21.25 -12.82 28.16
CA ASN A 330 22.01 -12.33 29.33
C ASN A 330 23.52 -12.56 29.18
N ARG A 331 23.90 -13.45 28.24
CA ARG A 331 25.30 -13.74 27.88
C ARG A 331 25.81 -12.78 26.80
N SER A 332 24.97 -11.88 26.26
CA SER A 332 25.36 -10.98 25.19
C SER A 332 26.37 -9.95 25.65
N HIS A 333 27.49 -9.86 24.94
CA HIS A 333 28.49 -8.80 25.12
C HIS A 333 28.19 -7.56 24.27
N GLY A 334 27.29 -7.68 23.28
CA GLY A 334 26.83 -6.58 22.42
C GLY A 334 25.39 -6.11 22.75
N PRO A 335 24.92 -5.00 22.14
CA PRO A 335 23.58 -4.48 22.37
C PRO A 335 22.49 -5.51 22.04
N ALA A 336 21.63 -5.80 23.01
CA ALA A 336 20.51 -6.74 22.85
C ALA A 336 19.18 -6.07 23.23
N VAL A 337 18.19 -6.21 22.35
CA VAL A 337 16.82 -5.70 22.56
C VAL A 337 15.83 -6.86 22.40
N PHE A 338 14.93 -7.00 23.37
CA PHE A 338 13.79 -7.89 23.28
C PHE A 338 12.52 -7.09 22.98
N LEU A 339 11.85 -7.39 21.86
CA LEU A 339 10.63 -6.74 21.42
C LEU A 339 9.43 -7.66 21.66
N MET A 340 8.48 -7.20 22.48
CA MET A 340 7.29 -7.98 22.83
C MET A 340 6.04 -7.44 22.11
N PRO A 341 5.43 -8.21 21.18
CA PRO A 341 4.16 -7.83 20.57
C PRO A 341 2.98 -8.20 21.48
N LEU A 342 2.28 -7.20 22.01
CA LEU A 342 1.29 -7.40 23.06
C LEU A 342 -0.05 -7.99 22.58
N ARG A 343 -0.35 -8.03 21.28
CA ARG A 343 -1.65 -8.52 20.78
C ARG A 343 -1.58 -9.83 20.00
N GLY A 344 -0.43 -10.50 20.00
CA GLY A 344 -0.24 -11.79 19.34
C GLY A 344 1.16 -11.92 18.74
N VAL A 345 1.70 -13.14 18.73
CA VAL A 345 3.06 -13.41 18.25
C VAL A 345 3.13 -14.11 16.88
N SER A 346 1.98 -14.43 16.29
CA SER A 346 1.88 -15.03 14.95
C SER A 346 0.55 -14.67 14.27
N ALA A 347 0.48 -14.88 12.94
CA ALA A 347 -0.75 -14.69 12.17
C ALA A 347 -1.93 -15.56 12.67
N ILE A 348 -1.66 -16.69 13.32
CA ILE A 348 -2.70 -17.58 13.86
C ILE A 348 -2.98 -17.34 15.36
N ASP A 349 -2.20 -16.48 16.02
CA ASP A 349 -2.38 -15.98 17.39
C ASP A 349 -2.99 -14.57 17.43
N ALA A 350 -3.90 -14.27 16.50
CA ALA A 350 -4.63 -13.01 16.45
C ALA A 350 -6.12 -13.19 16.79
N PRO A 351 -6.84 -12.18 17.30
CA PRO A 351 -8.26 -12.28 17.61
C PRO A 351 -9.08 -12.95 16.50
N GLY A 352 -9.80 -14.02 16.83
CA GLY A 352 -10.60 -14.82 15.88
C GLY A 352 -9.83 -15.92 15.14
N SER A 353 -8.51 -16.06 15.37
CA SER A 353 -7.67 -17.04 14.68
C SER A 353 -7.50 -18.35 15.45
N ALA A 354 -6.99 -19.37 14.75
CA ALA A 354 -6.96 -20.76 15.19
C ALA A 354 -6.25 -20.99 16.52
N PHE A 355 -5.31 -20.13 16.92
CA PHE A 355 -4.44 -20.27 18.10
C PHE A 355 -4.58 -19.11 19.10
N HIS A 356 -5.47 -18.14 18.84
CA HIS A 356 -5.72 -17.00 19.72
C HIS A 356 -5.99 -17.41 21.18
N SER A 357 -5.31 -16.74 22.12
CA SER A 357 -5.54 -16.85 23.56
C SER A 357 -5.59 -15.47 24.22
N PRO A 358 -6.77 -15.00 24.68
CA PRO A 358 -6.91 -13.69 25.33
C PRO A 358 -6.13 -13.54 26.64
N PHE A 359 -5.74 -14.66 27.27
CA PHE A 359 -4.94 -14.70 28.50
C PHE A 359 -3.44 -14.48 28.26
N ILE A 360 -2.94 -14.87 27.08
CA ILE A 360 -1.54 -14.62 26.67
C ILE A 360 -1.38 -13.17 26.16
N SER A 361 -2.45 -12.55 25.66
CA SER A 361 -2.42 -11.21 25.04
C SER A 361 -2.59 -10.01 26.00
N ARG A 362 -2.85 -10.21 27.30
CA ARG A 362 -3.08 -9.08 28.23
C ARG A 362 -1.99 -8.86 29.27
N LEU A 363 -1.04 -9.80 29.42
CA LEU A 363 0.18 -9.72 30.28
C LEU A 363 1.08 -10.98 30.13
N GLY A 364 0.99 -11.69 28.99
CA GLY A 364 1.13 -13.14 29.01
C GLY A 364 2.52 -13.74 29.18
N PRO A 365 2.61 -15.05 29.29
CA PRO A 365 3.74 -15.76 29.88
C PRO A 365 5.16 -15.50 29.33
N PRO A 366 5.42 -15.35 28.02
CA PRO A 366 6.79 -15.13 27.51
C PRO A 366 7.42 -13.84 27.99
N GLU A 367 6.64 -12.77 28.06
CA GLU A 367 7.11 -11.49 28.59
C GLU A 367 7.45 -11.60 30.07
N LYS A 368 6.55 -12.23 30.84
CA LYS A 368 6.75 -12.46 32.27
C LYS A 368 8.01 -13.31 32.51
N GLY A 369 8.13 -14.46 31.83
CA GLY A 369 9.31 -15.32 31.93
C GLY A 369 10.60 -14.61 31.53
N PHE A 370 10.55 -13.76 30.48
CA PHE A 370 11.69 -12.94 30.08
C PHE A 370 12.07 -11.92 31.16
N ARG A 371 11.09 -11.22 31.74
CA ARG A 371 11.29 -10.25 32.83
C ARG A 371 11.84 -10.91 34.09
N ASP A 372 11.38 -12.11 34.41
CA ASP A 372 11.83 -12.88 35.57
C ASP A 372 13.27 -13.40 35.37
N GLY A 373 13.65 -13.74 34.13
CA GLY A 373 14.97 -14.26 33.80
C GLY A 373 16.05 -13.22 33.46
N ARG A 374 15.70 -11.97 33.13
CA ARG A 374 16.67 -10.95 32.66
C ARG A 374 17.52 -10.36 33.79
N ARG A 375 18.79 -10.04 33.48
CA ARG A 375 19.67 -9.27 34.38
C ARG A 375 19.35 -7.76 34.32
N PRO A 376 19.11 -7.07 35.45
CA PRO A 376 18.83 -5.63 35.46
C PRO A 376 19.91 -4.81 34.74
N GLY A 377 19.50 -3.92 33.83
CA GLY A 377 20.39 -2.97 33.14
C GLY A 377 21.17 -3.49 31.93
N SER A 378 21.20 -4.80 31.68
CA SER A 378 21.95 -5.40 30.56
C SER A 378 21.17 -5.50 29.23
N GLN A 379 19.84 -5.44 29.30
CA GLN A 379 18.94 -5.63 28.16
C GLN A 379 17.78 -4.65 28.21
N ARG A 380 17.40 -4.13 27.03
CA ARG A 380 16.22 -3.28 26.88
C ARG A 380 15.04 -4.14 26.43
N VAL A 381 13.99 -4.20 27.27
CA VAL A 381 12.68 -4.70 26.85
C VAL A 381 11.90 -3.51 26.30
N VAL A 382 11.43 -3.62 25.07
CA VAL A 382 10.52 -2.64 24.48
C VAL A 382 9.16 -3.32 24.32
N GLU A 383 8.19 -2.86 25.09
CA GLU A 383 6.79 -3.28 24.98
C GLU A 383 6.16 -2.59 23.77
N VAL A 384 5.43 -3.35 22.95
CA VAL A 384 4.87 -2.85 21.70
C VAL A 384 3.40 -3.30 21.64
N LEU A 385 2.45 -2.36 21.81
CA LEU A 385 0.99 -2.56 21.89
C LEU A 385 0.35 -3.02 20.57
N PHE A 386 0.83 -4.08 19.92
CA PHE A 386 0.42 -4.37 18.53
C PHE A 386 0.25 -5.86 18.23
N VAL A 387 -0.68 -6.16 17.32
CA VAL A 387 -0.56 -7.35 16.45
C VAL A 387 0.48 -6.92 15.42
N THR A 388 1.38 -7.81 15.03
CA THR A 388 2.58 -7.64 14.19
C THR A 388 2.44 -6.86 12.85
N TYR A 389 1.36 -6.11 12.64
CA TYR A 389 1.03 -5.43 11.39
C TYR A 389 0.88 -3.89 11.47
N SER A 390 0.55 -3.25 12.60
CA SER A 390 -0.05 -1.90 12.51
C SER A 390 0.76 -0.68 12.98
N ALA A 391 2.00 -0.81 13.49
CA ALA A 391 2.65 0.37 14.10
C ALA A 391 4.16 0.56 13.92
N LEU A 392 4.82 -0.14 12.99
CA LEU A 392 6.04 0.46 12.45
C LEU A 392 5.71 1.74 11.65
N VAL A 393 4.48 1.88 11.17
CA VAL A 393 3.93 3.12 10.57
C VAL A 393 4.02 4.32 11.54
N ALA A 394 3.81 4.12 12.84
CA ALA A 394 3.86 5.22 13.82
C ALA A 394 5.29 5.65 14.17
N ILE A 395 6.27 4.75 14.09
CA ILE A 395 7.68 5.05 14.34
C ILE A 395 8.40 5.53 13.07
N LEU A 396 7.95 5.07 11.89
CA LEU A 396 8.37 5.58 10.58
C LEU A 396 7.97 7.04 10.35
N ASN A 397 6.87 7.52 10.94
CA ASN A 397 6.52 8.95 10.88
C ASN A 397 7.46 9.84 11.71
N ALA A 398 8.23 9.29 12.65
CA ALA A 398 9.14 10.12 13.46
C ALA A 398 10.53 10.32 12.81
N HIS A 399 10.94 9.47 11.86
CA HIS A 399 12.31 9.46 11.32
C HIS A 399 12.41 9.13 9.82
N ALA A 400 11.32 9.27 9.05
CA ALA A 400 11.49 9.56 7.62
C ALA A 400 12.40 10.80 7.52
N ALA A 401 13.40 10.75 6.64
CA ALA A 401 14.27 11.88 6.38
C ALA A 401 13.42 13.15 6.28
N GLN A 402 13.88 14.23 6.90
CA GLN A 402 13.29 15.56 6.89
C GLN A 402 12.97 16.02 5.46
N ALA A 403 11.85 15.58 4.90
CA ALA A 403 11.08 16.40 3.99
C ALA A 403 10.43 17.42 4.92
N VAL A 404 11.08 18.56 5.08
CA VAL A 404 10.40 19.75 5.59
C VAL A 404 9.29 19.99 4.58
N HIS A 405 8.03 19.66 4.91
CA HIS A 405 6.90 20.15 4.12
C HIS A 405 6.86 21.66 4.34
N PRO A 406 7.19 22.47 3.33
CA PRO A 406 7.17 23.91 3.49
C PRO A 406 5.75 24.37 3.81
N SER A 407 5.63 25.52 4.48
CA SER A 407 4.33 26.19 4.67
C SER A 407 3.59 26.36 3.34
N ALA A 408 2.26 26.37 3.37
CA ALA A 408 1.43 26.65 2.20
C ALA A 408 1.85 27.95 1.50
N VAL A 409 1.89 27.93 0.17
CA VAL A 409 2.21 29.11 -0.63
C VAL A 409 0.98 30.01 -0.74
N LYS A 410 1.10 31.24 -0.22
CA LYS A 410 0.01 32.24 -0.23
C LYS A 410 -0.05 33.02 -1.54
N ASN A 411 -1.20 33.67 -1.80
CA ASN A 411 -1.35 34.52 -2.97
C ASN A 411 -0.38 35.70 -2.91
N ARG A 412 0.34 35.95 -4.00
CA ARG A 412 1.22 37.11 -4.16
C ARG A 412 0.43 38.30 -4.69
N VAL A 413 0.68 39.50 -4.15
CA VAL A 413 0.12 40.76 -4.67
C VAL A 413 0.54 40.93 -6.15
N PRO A 414 -0.38 41.26 -7.08
CA PRO A 414 -1.69 41.88 -6.85
C PRO A 414 -2.89 40.92 -6.78
N LEU A 415 -2.68 39.59 -6.76
CA LEU A 415 -3.80 38.66 -6.61
C LEU A 415 -4.53 38.88 -5.28
N ARG A 416 -5.85 38.67 -5.28
CA ARG A 416 -6.63 38.66 -4.04
C ARG A 416 -6.25 37.45 -3.18
N ALA A 417 -6.42 37.58 -1.88
CA ALA A 417 -6.18 36.51 -0.94
C ALA A 417 -7.32 35.48 -0.96
N ASN A 418 -6.94 34.20 -0.92
CA ASN A 418 -7.83 33.10 -0.59
C ASN A 418 -8.29 33.17 0.87
N ALA A 419 -9.42 32.53 1.16
CA ALA A 419 -9.87 32.28 2.52
C ALA A 419 -9.03 31.20 3.21
N PHE A 420 -8.66 30.14 2.47
CA PHE A 420 -7.77 29.06 2.89
C PHE A 420 -6.83 28.67 1.75
N TYR A 421 -5.66 28.16 2.10
CA TYR A 421 -4.60 27.81 1.15
C TYR A 421 -4.38 26.29 1.14
N PRO A 422 -4.37 25.64 -0.03
CA PRO A 422 -4.00 24.24 -0.13
C PRO A 422 -2.65 23.98 0.52
N LEU A 423 -2.57 22.90 1.32
CA LEU A 423 -1.28 22.41 1.82
C LEU A 423 -0.55 21.67 0.68
N PRO A 424 0.78 21.63 0.69
CA PRO A 424 1.52 20.83 -0.29
C PRO A 424 1.05 19.36 -0.27
N LEU A 425 0.94 18.74 -1.45
CA LEU A 425 0.61 17.32 -1.58
C LEU A 425 1.52 16.48 -0.67
N SER A 426 0.95 15.45 -0.04
CA SER A 426 1.52 14.63 1.04
C SER A 426 1.55 15.23 2.45
N SER A 427 1.26 16.54 2.62
CA SER A 427 1.04 17.13 3.95
C SER A 427 -0.20 16.57 4.63
N VAL A 428 -1.20 16.14 3.86
CA VAL A 428 -2.44 15.52 4.36
C VAL A 428 -2.47 14.07 3.87
N LYS A 429 -2.15 13.11 4.74
CA LYS A 429 -2.15 11.69 4.41
C LYS A 429 -3.46 11.02 4.83
N PRO A 430 -4.04 10.16 3.98
CA PRO A 430 -5.25 9.42 4.35
C PRO A 430 -4.91 8.38 5.44
N ALA A 431 -5.85 8.18 6.37
CA ALA A 431 -5.80 7.17 7.41
C ALA A 431 -7.10 6.35 7.44
N GLY A 432 -7.22 5.41 8.38
CA GLY A 432 -8.48 4.69 8.63
C GLY A 432 -9.10 4.05 7.39
N TRP A 433 -10.42 4.25 7.21
CA TRP A 433 -11.14 3.74 6.05
C TRP A 433 -10.77 4.46 4.75
N LEU A 434 -10.40 5.75 4.79
CA LEU A 434 -10.03 6.52 3.59
C LEU A 434 -8.74 5.97 2.97
N ARG A 435 -7.73 5.63 3.80
CA ARG A 435 -6.51 4.96 3.30
C ARG A 435 -6.82 3.62 2.64
N ARG A 436 -7.78 2.85 3.19
CA ARG A 436 -8.23 1.60 2.56
C ARG A 436 -8.92 1.86 1.24
N GLN A 437 -9.75 2.91 1.14
CA GLN A 437 -10.41 3.29 -0.11
C GLN A 437 -9.41 3.69 -1.21
N LEU A 438 -8.38 4.49 -0.89
CA LEU A 438 -7.31 4.79 -1.85
C LEU A 438 -6.51 3.53 -2.22
N ARG A 439 -6.32 2.59 -1.28
CA ARG A 439 -5.67 1.31 -1.56
C ARG A 439 -6.50 0.46 -2.53
N ILE A 440 -7.83 0.38 -2.35
CA ILE A 440 -8.73 -0.27 -3.30
C ILE A 440 -8.59 0.36 -4.69
N GLN A 441 -8.55 1.69 -4.78
CA GLN A 441 -8.36 2.38 -6.05
C GLN A 441 -7.01 2.04 -6.71
N ALA A 442 -5.94 1.97 -5.91
CA ALA A 442 -4.61 1.59 -6.35
C ALA A 442 -4.54 0.14 -6.83
N ASP A 443 -5.20 -0.78 -6.13
CA ASP A 443 -5.22 -2.21 -6.45
C ASP A 443 -6.23 -2.53 -7.59
N GLY A 444 -7.06 -1.56 -7.97
CA GLY A 444 -8.00 -1.60 -9.09
C GLY A 444 -7.46 -0.94 -10.36
N LEU A 445 -8.35 -0.37 -11.18
CA LEU A 445 -7.99 0.22 -12.47
C LEU A 445 -6.86 1.26 -12.36
N THR A 446 -6.84 2.12 -11.34
CA THR A 446 -5.84 3.22 -11.30
C THR A 446 -4.40 2.73 -11.25
N GLY A 447 -4.08 1.68 -10.50
CA GLY A 447 -2.70 1.18 -10.43
C GLY A 447 -2.31 0.26 -11.58
N HIS A 448 -3.27 -0.18 -12.40
CA HIS A 448 -3.07 -1.23 -13.40
C HIS A 448 -3.46 -0.85 -14.84
N LEU A 449 -4.10 0.30 -15.06
CA LEU A 449 -4.65 0.67 -16.38
C LEU A 449 -3.57 0.69 -17.48
N ASP A 450 -2.36 1.13 -17.16
CA ASP A 450 -1.21 1.18 -18.08
C ASP A 450 -0.69 -0.20 -18.52
N GLU A 451 -1.11 -1.25 -17.85
CA GLU A 451 -0.68 -2.63 -18.13
C GLU A 451 -1.47 -3.26 -19.28
N PHE A 452 -2.70 -2.79 -19.54
CA PHE A 452 -3.59 -3.44 -20.52
C PHE A 452 -4.43 -2.48 -21.37
N TRP A 453 -4.66 -1.23 -20.97
CA TRP A 453 -5.39 -0.28 -21.80
C TRP A 453 -4.42 0.49 -22.72
N PRO A 454 -4.54 0.35 -24.07
CA PRO A 454 -3.51 0.85 -25.00
C PRO A 454 -3.22 2.34 -24.91
N ASP A 455 -4.21 3.15 -24.54
CA ASP A 455 -4.12 4.62 -24.60
C ASP A 455 -3.28 5.22 -23.47
N VAL A 456 -3.18 4.51 -22.36
CA VAL A 456 -2.23 4.82 -21.28
C VAL A 456 -1.15 3.75 -21.17
N GLY A 457 -0.94 2.99 -22.24
CA GLY A 457 0.10 1.97 -22.33
C GLY A 457 1.47 2.53 -22.75
N PRO A 458 2.47 1.67 -22.96
CA PRO A 458 3.83 2.08 -23.31
C PRO A 458 3.97 2.79 -24.66
N ASN A 459 2.97 2.69 -25.56
CA ASN A 459 2.96 3.37 -26.85
C ASN A 459 2.26 4.74 -26.80
N SER A 460 1.87 5.26 -25.64
CA SER A 460 1.26 6.59 -25.53
C SER A 460 2.18 7.67 -26.13
N GLY A 461 1.60 8.64 -26.82
CA GLY A 461 2.31 9.81 -27.35
C GLY A 461 2.96 10.64 -26.24
N TRP A 462 2.37 10.65 -25.05
CA TRP A 462 2.93 11.29 -23.84
C TRP A 462 4.10 10.53 -23.20
N LEU A 463 4.55 9.46 -23.85
CA LEU A 463 5.81 8.76 -23.60
C LEU A 463 6.71 8.71 -24.84
N GLY A 464 6.38 9.50 -25.87
CA GLY A 464 7.10 9.54 -27.15
C GLY A 464 6.70 8.44 -28.15
N GLY A 465 5.65 7.67 -27.86
CA GLY A 465 5.10 6.65 -28.76
C GLY A 465 4.21 7.22 -29.87
N SER A 466 3.60 6.33 -30.65
CA SER A 466 2.72 6.68 -31.77
C SER A 466 1.22 6.49 -31.48
N GLY A 467 0.87 6.15 -30.25
CA GLY A 467 -0.50 5.90 -29.77
C GLY A 467 -1.23 7.19 -29.42
N GLU A 468 -2.16 7.09 -28.47
CA GLU A 468 -2.96 8.24 -28.03
C GLU A 468 -2.06 9.40 -27.55
N SER A 469 -2.32 10.59 -28.08
CA SER A 469 -1.46 11.76 -27.89
C SER A 469 -2.25 13.01 -27.47
N TRP A 470 -3.51 12.85 -27.08
CA TRP A 470 -4.41 13.94 -26.72
C TRP A 470 -4.52 14.01 -25.19
N GLU A 471 -5.60 13.57 -24.56
CA GLU A 471 -5.88 13.86 -23.14
C GLU A 471 -5.79 12.66 -22.18
N ARG A 472 -5.81 11.41 -22.68
CA ARG A 472 -5.96 10.23 -21.82
C ARG A 472 -4.75 10.01 -20.90
N GLY A 473 -3.53 10.16 -21.43
CA GLY A 473 -2.29 10.12 -20.63
C GLY A 473 -2.21 11.21 -19.54
N PRO A 474 -2.43 12.50 -19.87
CA PRO A 474 -2.47 13.58 -18.90
C PRO A 474 -3.49 13.38 -17.78
N TYR A 475 -4.73 12.97 -18.10
CA TYR A 475 -5.75 12.68 -17.09
C TYR A 475 -5.35 11.53 -16.16
N TYR A 476 -4.78 10.47 -16.73
CA TYR A 476 -4.26 9.37 -15.93
C TYR A 476 -3.22 9.86 -14.91
N MET A 477 -2.33 10.77 -15.31
CA MET A 477 -1.34 11.37 -14.42
C MET A 477 -1.95 12.32 -13.38
N ASP A 478 -2.98 13.09 -13.73
CA ASP A 478 -3.67 14.01 -12.83
C ASP A 478 -4.28 13.29 -11.60
N GLY A 479 -4.61 12.00 -11.73
CA GLY A 479 -5.04 11.15 -10.62
C GLY A 479 -3.97 10.20 -10.05
N LEU A 480 -3.08 9.64 -10.89
CA LEU A 480 -2.06 8.69 -10.43
C LEU A 480 -1.01 9.36 -9.54
N VAL A 481 -0.57 10.59 -9.88
CA VAL A 481 0.42 11.34 -9.10
C VAL A 481 -0.04 11.52 -7.64
N PRO A 482 -1.19 12.16 -7.36
CA PRO A 482 -1.63 12.31 -5.97
C PRO A 482 -1.85 10.96 -5.28
N LEU A 483 -2.41 9.95 -5.96
CA LEU A 483 -2.60 8.62 -5.36
C LEU A 483 -1.27 8.00 -4.90
N ALA A 484 -0.26 8.03 -5.76
CA ALA A 484 1.04 7.42 -5.51
C ALA A 484 1.73 8.02 -4.28
N TYR A 485 1.77 9.36 -4.20
CA TYR A 485 2.44 10.09 -3.12
C TYR A 485 1.64 10.11 -1.82
N LEU A 486 0.29 10.10 -1.87
CA LEU A 486 -0.53 9.99 -0.65
C LEU A 486 -0.45 8.61 0.01
N LEU A 487 -0.24 7.55 -0.78
CA LEU A 487 -0.08 6.19 -0.27
C LEU A 487 1.36 5.84 0.11
N ASP A 488 2.33 6.70 -0.23
CA ASP A 488 3.78 6.41 -0.18
C ASP A 488 4.12 5.09 -0.90
N ASP A 489 3.49 4.84 -2.06
CA ASP A 489 3.64 3.56 -2.77
C ASP A 489 4.78 3.61 -3.79
N PRO A 490 5.91 2.90 -3.57
CA PRO A 490 7.07 3.00 -4.44
C PRO A 490 6.81 2.50 -5.87
N LYS A 491 5.87 1.56 -6.06
CA LYS A 491 5.54 1.05 -7.40
C LYS A 491 4.74 2.10 -8.18
N LEU A 492 3.73 2.69 -7.54
CA LEU A 492 2.93 3.76 -8.18
C LEU A 492 3.77 5.00 -8.43
N ILE A 493 4.66 5.37 -7.50
CA ILE A 493 5.59 6.50 -7.67
C ILE A 493 6.49 6.24 -8.88
N ALA A 494 7.07 5.03 -9.02
CA ALA A 494 7.88 4.69 -10.18
C ALA A 494 7.08 4.77 -11.49
N LYS A 495 5.81 4.33 -11.49
CA LYS A 495 4.91 4.49 -12.65
C LYS A 495 4.70 5.96 -12.99
N ALA A 496 4.25 6.78 -12.04
CA ALA A 496 4.02 8.20 -12.26
C ALA A 496 5.28 8.94 -12.75
N ASN A 497 6.44 8.65 -12.14
CA ASN A 497 7.71 9.28 -12.49
C ASN A 497 8.17 8.99 -13.92
N LYS A 498 7.76 7.88 -14.52
CA LYS A 498 8.04 7.58 -15.93
C LYS A 498 7.42 8.63 -16.86
N TRP A 499 6.16 8.97 -16.62
CA TRP A 499 5.40 9.92 -17.44
C TRP A 499 5.84 11.36 -17.17
N ILE A 500 5.91 11.74 -15.89
CA ILE A 500 6.38 13.08 -15.51
C ILE A 500 7.81 13.30 -15.97
N GLY A 501 8.69 12.31 -15.78
CA GLY A 501 10.08 12.36 -16.23
C GLY A 501 10.20 12.56 -17.75
N TRP A 502 9.34 11.92 -18.55
CA TRP A 502 9.30 12.14 -19.99
C TRP A 502 8.95 13.60 -20.31
N THR A 503 7.85 14.12 -19.75
CA THR A 503 7.43 15.53 -19.94
C THR A 503 8.54 16.51 -19.56
N LEU A 504 9.21 16.28 -18.41
CA LEU A 504 10.30 17.12 -17.91
C LEU A 504 11.55 17.12 -18.81
N THR A 505 11.78 16.05 -19.56
CA THR A 505 13.01 15.87 -20.36
C THR A 505 12.82 16.08 -21.86
N HIS A 506 11.57 16.17 -22.33
CA HIS A 506 11.22 16.29 -23.75
C HIS A 506 10.50 17.61 -24.07
N GLN A 507 10.77 18.68 -23.31
CA GLN A 507 10.31 20.02 -23.66
C GLN A 507 10.95 20.47 -24.98
N GLY A 508 10.14 21.00 -25.89
CA GLY A 508 10.59 21.56 -27.17
C GLY A 508 11.52 22.76 -26.97
N ALA A 509 12.39 23.04 -27.95
CA ALA A 509 13.32 24.17 -27.88
C ALA A 509 12.62 25.54 -27.81
N ASP A 510 11.37 25.61 -28.26
CA ASP A 510 10.51 26.80 -28.18
C ASP A 510 9.76 26.92 -26.83
N GLY A 511 9.91 25.95 -25.92
CA GLY A 511 9.22 25.88 -24.64
C GLY A 511 7.96 25.03 -24.64
N SER A 512 7.51 24.53 -25.80
CA SER A 512 6.32 23.67 -25.88
C SER A 512 6.50 22.33 -25.14
N ILE A 513 5.40 21.77 -24.61
CA ILE A 513 5.39 20.47 -23.92
C ILE A 513 4.39 19.51 -24.58
N GLY A 514 4.61 18.22 -24.36
CA GLY A 514 3.76 17.15 -24.86
C GLY A 514 4.12 16.69 -26.29
N PRO A 515 3.28 15.82 -26.88
CA PRO A 515 3.55 15.21 -28.17
C PRO A 515 3.63 16.26 -29.31
N PRO A 516 4.68 16.29 -30.15
CA PRO A 516 4.85 17.30 -31.19
C PRO A 516 3.72 17.36 -32.23
N SER A 517 3.06 16.22 -32.45
CA SER A 517 1.90 16.05 -33.35
C SER A 517 0.65 16.79 -32.85
N ASN A 518 0.58 17.13 -31.56
CA ASN A 518 -0.59 17.70 -30.95
C ASN A 518 -0.42 19.20 -30.61
N LYS A 519 -1.12 20.04 -31.36
CA LYS A 519 -1.12 21.49 -31.16
C LYS A 519 -2.25 22.00 -30.26
N ASP A 520 -3.17 21.13 -29.81
CA ASP A 520 -4.25 21.51 -28.91
C ASP A 520 -3.70 21.93 -27.54
N TRP A 521 -4.27 23.00 -26.97
CA TRP A 521 -3.93 23.52 -25.65
C TRP A 521 -4.47 22.61 -24.54
N TRP A 522 -5.69 22.10 -24.72
CA TRP A 522 -6.44 21.41 -23.67
C TRP A 522 -5.63 20.31 -22.93
N PRO A 523 -5.04 19.31 -23.60
CA PRO A 523 -4.35 18.26 -22.88
C PRO A 523 -3.07 18.71 -22.17
N LYS A 524 -2.48 19.83 -22.60
CA LYS A 524 -1.36 20.46 -21.90
C LYS A 524 -1.83 21.08 -20.58
N MET A 525 -3.04 21.64 -20.55
CA MET A 525 -3.67 22.15 -19.32
C MET A 525 -3.80 21.06 -18.25
N VAL A 526 -4.22 19.86 -18.66
CA VAL A 526 -4.31 18.70 -17.75
C VAL A 526 -2.93 18.25 -17.27
N MET A 527 -1.93 18.19 -18.15
CA MET A 527 -0.56 17.85 -17.74
C MET A 527 0.02 18.87 -16.76
N LEU A 528 -0.31 20.15 -16.89
CA LEU A 528 0.12 21.18 -15.94
C LEU A 528 -0.50 20.96 -14.55
N LYS A 529 -1.77 20.54 -14.46
CA LYS A 529 -2.38 20.10 -13.18
C LYS A 529 -1.62 18.93 -12.55
N ALA A 530 -1.16 17.97 -13.35
CA ALA A 530 -0.34 16.87 -12.84
C ALA A 530 1.06 17.34 -12.38
N LEU A 531 1.67 18.27 -13.12
CA LEU A 531 2.99 18.83 -12.79
C LEU A 531 2.97 19.68 -11.51
N THR A 532 1.92 20.49 -11.27
CA THR A 532 1.80 21.25 -10.02
C THR A 532 1.71 20.33 -8.82
N GLN A 533 0.87 19.29 -8.89
CA GLN A 533 0.76 18.27 -7.84
C GLN A 533 2.10 17.55 -7.61
N TYR A 534 2.77 17.14 -8.69
CA TYR A 534 4.08 16.51 -8.60
C TYR A 534 5.12 17.43 -7.94
N GLN A 535 5.13 18.73 -8.26
CA GLN A 535 6.00 19.69 -7.59
C GLN A 535 5.71 19.78 -6.10
N GLU A 536 4.44 19.84 -5.71
CA GLU A 536 4.06 19.92 -4.30
C GLU A 536 4.50 18.67 -3.51
N ALA A 537 4.48 17.49 -4.13
CA ALA A 537 4.92 16.26 -3.47
C ALA A 537 6.45 16.09 -3.42
N THR A 538 7.17 16.58 -4.42
CA THR A 538 8.59 16.21 -4.62
C THR A 538 9.58 17.36 -4.47
N GLY A 539 9.14 18.61 -4.68
CA GLY A 539 10.03 19.76 -4.79
C GLY A 539 10.98 19.72 -6.00
N ASP A 540 10.71 18.89 -7.03
CA ASP A 540 11.61 18.70 -8.16
C ASP A 540 11.97 20.02 -8.86
N PRO A 541 13.25 20.45 -8.80
CA PRO A 541 13.64 21.80 -9.24
C PRO A 541 13.46 22.03 -10.74
N ARG A 542 13.11 20.99 -11.52
CA ARG A 542 12.89 21.08 -12.97
C ARG A 542 11.49 21.56 -13.35
N VAL A 543 10.49 21.39 -12.48
CA VAL A 543 9.08 21.68 -12.82
C VAL A 543 8.86 23.17 -13.07
N ILE A 544 9.25 24.02 -12.12
CA ILE A 544 9.06 25.47 -12.21
C ILE A 544 9.69 26.06 -13.48
N PRO A 545 10.98 25.80 -13.80
CA PRO A 545 11.59 26.29 -15.04
C PRO A 545 10.91 25.76 -16.32
N LEU A 546 10.42 24.52 -16.31
CA LEU A 546 9.68 23.98 -17.45
C LEU A 546 8.36 24.74 -17.65
N MET A 547 7.60 24.96 -16.58
CA MET A 547 6.32 25.68 -16.63
C MET A 547 6.51 27.15 -17.04
N GLU A 548 7.55 27.83 -16.55
CA GLU A 548 7.88 29.20 -16.99
C GLU A 548 8.09 29.28 -18.50
N LYS A 549 8.95 28.41 -19.05
CA LYS A 549 9.19 28.34 -20.50
C LYS A 549 7.93 28.00 -21.28
N TYR A 550 7.10 27.08 -20.77
CA TYR A 550 5.84 26.72 -21.42
C TYR A 550 4.84 27.88 -21.44
N PHE A 551 4.69 28.63 -20.35
CA PHE A 551 3.76 29.75 -20.33
C PHE A 551 4.27 30.96 -21.13
N HIS A 552 5.59 31.16 -21.24
CA HIS A 552 6.16 32.11 -22.21
C HIS A 552 5.86 31.67 -23.65
N TYR A 553 6.03 30.38 -23.97
CA TYR A 553 5.64 29.80 -25.24
C TYR A 553 4.15 30.03 -25.54
N GLN A 554 3.27 29.73 -24.58
CA GLN A 554 1.82 29.91 -24.74
C GLN A 554 1.49 31.38 -24.96
N THR A 555 2.03 32.29 -24.14
CA THR A 555 1.82 33.74 -24.30
C THR A 555 2.20 34.23 -25.70
N ALA A 556 3.34 33.76 -26.23
CA ALA A 556 3.80 34.13 -27.57
C ALA A 556 2.92 33.56 -28.70
N ASN A 557 2.20 32.46 -28.45
CA ASN A 557 1.43 31.73 -29.47
C ASN A 557 -0.09 31.85 -29.31
N LEU A 558 -0.60 32.43 -28.22
CA LEU A 558 -2.04 32.49 -27.94
C LEU A 558 -2.81 33.40 -28.91
N ASN A 559 -2.16 34.40 -29.51
CA ASN A 559 -2.78 35.24 -30.55
C ASN A 559 -2.88 34.50 -31.91
N PRO A 560 -1.79 33.96 -32.48
CA PRO A 560 -1.88 33.20 -33.72
C PRO A 560 -2.59 31.83 -33.58
N GLN A 561 -2.69 31.29 -32.37
CA GLN A 561 -3.40 30.04 -32.05
C GLN A 561 -4.31 30.23 -30.83
N PRO A 562 -5.47 30.88 -31.00
CA PRO A 562 -6.39 31.17 -29.89
C PRO A 562 -6.98 29.91 -29.27
N LEU A 563 -7.48 30.05 -28.03
CA LEU A 563 -8.30 29.02 -27.40
C LEU A 563 -9.51 28.71 -28.29
N ARG A 564 -9.75 27.43 -28.49
CA ARG A 564 -10.88 26.88 -29.24
C ARG A 564 -11.37 25.60 -28.57
N ASP A 565 -12.57 25.16 -28.94
CA ASP A 565 -13.16 23.90 -28.51
C ASP A 565 -13.00 23.71 -26.98
N TRP A 566 -12.53 22.55 -26.51
CA TRP A 566 -12.35 22.25 -25.09
C TRP A 566 -11.49 23.26 -24.32
N GLY A 567 -10.38 23.74 -24.90
CA GLY A 567 -9.50 24.70 -24.25
C GLY A 567 -10.18 26.05 -23.96
N LYS A 568 -11.13 26.46 -24.82
CA LYS A 568 -11.95 27.66 -24.62
C LYS A 568 -12.92 27.51 -23.46
N PHE A 569 -13.53 26.34 -23.29
CA PHE A 569 -14.52 26.09 -22.23
C PHE A 569 -13.87 25.74 -20.88
N ARG A 570 -12.65 25.20 -20.89
CA ARG A 570 -11.94 24.72 -19.69
C ARG A 570 -10.79 25.62 -19.24
N TRP A 571 -10.75 26.86 -19.73
CA TRP A 571 -9.66 27.82 -19.51
C TRP A 571 -9.33 28.11 -18.03
N ALA A 572 -10.29 27.92 -17.12
CA ALA A 572 -10.07 28.11 -15.69
C ALA A 572 -9.12 27.07 -15.06
N ASP A 573 -9.03 25.85 -15.63
CA ASP A 573 -8.05 24.83 -15.21
C ASP A 573 -6.62 25.30 -15.51
N GLU A 574 -6.41 25.93 -16.66
CA GLU A 574 -5.11 26.56 -17.01
C GLU A 574 -4.81 27.73 -16.08
N LEU A 575 -5.81 28.59 -15.83
CA LEU A 575 -5.65 29.74 -14.95
C LEU A 575 -5.21 29.34 -13.53
N ALA A 576 -5.73 28.24 -12.98
CA ALA A 576 -5.30 27.73 -11.68
C ALA A 576 -3.78 27.42 -11.66
N SER A 577 -3.26 26.79 -12.72
CA SER A 577 -1.82 26.49 -12.87
C SER A 577 -0.97 27.76 -13.06
N VAL A 578 -1.48 28.75 -13.81
CA VAL A 578 -0.82 30.06 -13.99
C VAL A 578 -0.72 30.81 -12.65
N ILE A 579 -1.80 30.86 -11.87
CA ILE A 579 -1.82 31.47 -10.54
C ILE A 579 -0.87 30.74 -9.59
N TRP A 580 -0.87 29.41 -9.63
CA TRP A 580 0.03 28.57 -8.81
C TRP A 580 1.50 28.92 -9.08
N LEU A 581 1.88 29.10 -10.35
CA LEU A 581 3.26 29.45 -10.72
C LEU A 581 3.58 30.88 -10.32
N TYR A 582 2.66 31.82 -10.58
CA TYR A 582 2.83 33.23 -10.22
C TYR A 582 3.11 33.44 -8.73
N ASN A 583 2.41 32.72 -7.86
CA ASN A 583 2.62 32.81 -6.41
C ASN A 583 4.05 32.42 -5.98
N ARG A 584 4.71 31.57 -6.78
CA ARG A 584 6.08 31.08 -6.53
C ARG A 584 7.13 32.00 -7.17
N THR A 585 6.92 32.41 -8.43
CA THR A 585 7.94 33.15 -9.20
C THR A 585 7.76 34.66 -9.13
N GLY A 586 6.52 35.15 -9.15
CA GLY A 586 6.18 36.57 -9.25
C GLY A 586 6.40 37.18 -10.63
N ASP A 587 6.55 36.34 -11.66
CA ASP A 587 6.68 36.82 -13.04
C ASP A 587 5.38 37.53 -13.48
N GLY A 588 5.48 38.84 -13.71
CA GLY A 588 4.35 39.67 -14.10
C GLY A 588 3.70 39.25 -15.42
N SER A 589 4.44 38.62 -16.34
CA SER A 589 3.91 38.15 -17.62
C SER A 589 2.83 37.07 -17.46
N LEU A 590 2.85 36.31 -16.35
CA LEU A 590 1.82 35.33 -16.03
C LEU A 590 0.47 35.99 -15.75
N LEU A 591 0.44 37.22 -15.23
CA LEU A 591 -0.81 37.97 -15.05
C LEU A 591 -1.36 38.50 -16.38
N ASP A 592 -0.49 38.81 -17.33
CA ASP A 592 -0.91 39.16 -18.69
C ASP A 592 -1.49 37.95 -19.41
N LEU A 593 -0.87 36.79 -19.26
CA LEU A 593 -1.42 35.51 -19.73
C LEU A 593 -2.78 35.22 -19.08
N ALA A 594 -2.90 35.36 -17.75
CA ALA A 594 -4.16 35.18 -17.04
C ALA A 594 -5.29 36.07 -17.62
N ARG A 595 -4.98 37.34 -17.91
CA ARG A 595 -5.93 38.26 -18.57
C ARG A 595 -6.28 37.82 -19.99
N ALA A 596 -5.30 37.36 -20.77
CA ALA A 596 -5.54 36.86 -22.12
C ALA A 596 -6.42 35.61 -22.12
N LEU A 597 -6.21 34.68 -21.17
CA LEU A 597 -7.07 33.51 -20.98
C LEU A 597 -8.50 33.92 -20.64
N GLY A 598 -8.69 34.89 -19.74
CA GLY A 598 -10.02 35.41 -19.40
C GLY A 598 -10.74 36.09 -20.57
N VAL A 599 -10.00 36.72 -21.49
CA VAL A 599 -10.57 37.33 -22.71
C VAL A 599 -10.93 36.28 -23.77
N GLN A 600 -10.13 35.24 -23.94
CA GLN A 600 -10.37 34.21 -24.96
C GLN A 600 -11.29 33.08 -24.47
N GLY A 601 -11.38 32.87 -23.16
CA GLY A 601 -12.17 31.84 -22.53
C GLY A 601 -13.67 32.05 -22.69
N TYR A 602 -14.44 30.97 -22.54
CA TYR A 602 -15.89 31.05 -22.54
C TYR A 602 -16.41 31.81 -21.31
N ASP A 603 -17.39 32.70 -21.54
CA ASP A 603 -17.99 33.53 -20.47
C ASP A 603 -19.05 32.74 -19.69
N TRP A 604 -18.57 31.90 -18.78
CA TRP A 604 -19.40 31.14 -17.86
C TRP A 604 -20.24 32.03 -16.94
N LYS A 605 -19.71 33.19 -16.54
CA LYS A 605 -20.46 34.13 -15.69
C LYS A 605 -21.71 34.63 -16.41
N ALA A 606 -21.59 35.02 -17.68
CA ALA A 606 -22.72 35.45 -18.50
C ALA A 606 -23.71 34.31 -18.78
N GLN A 607 -23.22 33.09 -19.07
CA GLN A 607 -24.11 31.93 -19.27
C GLN A 607 -24.95 31.69 -18.02
N PHE A 608 -24.36 31.62 -16.83
CA PHE A 608 -25.14 31.35 -15.63
C PHE A 608 -26.04 32.52 -15.19
N ALA A 609 -25.67 33.76 -15.51
CA ALA A 609 -26.56 34.90 -15.33
C ALA A 609 -27.81 34.82 -16.25
N ASN A 610 -27.66 34.27 -17.46
CA ASN A 610 -28.73 34.11 -18.45
C ASN A 610 -28.85 32.64 -18.89
N PHE A 611 -29.11 31.75 -17.93
CA PHE A 611 -28.99 30.31 -18.14
C PHE A 611 -29.99 29.77 -19.18
N PRO A 612 -29.51 29.20 -20.31
CA PRO A 612 -30.39 28.80 -21.41
C PRO A 612 -30.96 27.38 -21.24
N PHE A 613 -30.35 26.53 -20.40
CA PHE A 613 -30.65 25.10 -20.32
C PHE A 613 -31.62 24.76 -19.16
N LYS A 614 -32.79 25.37 -19.10
CA LYS A 614 -33.70 25.22 -17.92
C LYS A 614 -34.46 23.89 -17.83
N THR A 615 -34.31 23.04 -18.82
CA THR A 615 -34.95 21.72 -18.94
C THR A 615 -33.93 20.71 -19.45
N LYS A 616 -34.31 19.42 -19.53
CA LYS A 616 -33.49 18.41 -20.21
C LYS A 616 -33.14 18.92 -21.61
N THR A 617 -31.85 18.97 -21.91
CA THR A 617 -31.35 19.38 -23.21
C THR A 617 -31.70 18.30 -24.23
N SER A 618 -32.28 18.66 -25.38
CA SER A 618 -32.54 17.69 -26.44
C SER A 618 -31.46 17.73 -27.51
N ARG A 619 -31.26 16.61 -28.22
CA ARG A 619 -30.38 16.56 -29.40
C ARG A 619 -30.74 17.61 -30.45
N GLY A 620 -32.04 17.92 -30.58
CA GLY A 620 -32.55 18.95 -31.49
C GLY A 620 -32.10 20.36 -31.08
N ASP A 621 -32.13 20.67 -29.77
CA ASP A 621 -31.69 21.97 -29.24
C ASP A 621 -30.21 22.22 -29.51
N LEU A 622 -29.40 21.17 -29.41
CA LEU A 622 -27.96 21.21 -29.67
C LEU A 622 -27.62 21.32 -31.16
N MET A 623 -28.62 21.22 -32.05
CA MET A 623 -28.43 21.09 -33.51
C MET A 623 -27.49 19.95 -33.89
N ALA A 624 -27.39 18.91 -33.05
CA ALA A 624 -26.43 17.82 -33.20
C ALA A 624 -26.89 16.85 -34.30
N LYS A 625 -26.04 16.62 -35.31
CA LYS A 625 -26.25 15.57 -36.32
C LYS A 625 -25.67 14.23 -35.80
N PRO A 626 -26.22 13.07 -36.21
CA PRO A 626 -25.60 11.78 -35.88
C PRO A 626 -24.15 11.72 -36.36
N GLY A 627 -23.20 11.60 -35.43
CA GLY A 627 -21.77 11.43 -35.75
C GLY A 627 -20.97 12.69 -36.12
N GLU A 628 -21.54 13.90 -36.01
CA GLU A 628 -20.81 15.15 -36.34
C GLU A 628 -21.03 16.27 -35.31
N GLY A 629 -19.94 16.68 -34.66
CA GLY A 629 -19.69 18.08 -34.26
C GLY A 629 -20.02 18.46 -32.81
N LEU A 630 -19.02 19.03 -32.13
CA LEU A 630 -19.14 19.78 -30.89
C LEU A 630 -19.30 21.27 -31.24
N ALA A 631 -20.51 21.72 -31.58
CA ALA A 631 -20.77 23.15 -31.70
C ALA A 631 -20.63 23.82 -30.32
N ASP A 632 -20.37 25.13 -30.28
CA ASP A 632 -20.24 25.90 -29.03
C ASP A 632 -21.44 25.68 -28.09
N LEU A 633 -22.65 25.49 -28.64
CA LEU A 633 -23.86 25.21 -27.86
C LEU A 633 -23.84 23.83 -27.17
N ALA A 634 -23.33 22.80 -27.85
CA ALA A 634 -23.16 21.47 -27.25
C ALA A 634 -22.10 21.50 -26.15
N LEU A 635 -20.97 22.16 -26.39
CA LEU A 635 -19.91 22.33 -25.39
C LEU A 635 -20.35 23.15 -24.17
N SER A 636 -21.26 24.10 -24.34
CA SER A 636 -21.77 24.93 -23.23
C SER A 636 -22.86 24.23 -22.41
N ALA A 637 -23.57 23.26 -23.00
CA ALA A 637 -24.51 22.36 -22.32
C ALA A 637 -23.86 21.08 -21.75
N HIS A 638 -22.61 20.79 -22.14
CA HIS A 638 -21.89 19.58 -21.76
C HIS A 638 -21.65 19.50 -20.25
N GLY A 639 -21.93 18.33 -19.65
CA GLY A 639 -21.89 18.10 -18.21
C GLY A 639 -20.53 18.41 -17.60
N VAL A 640 -19.46 17.81 -18.13
CA VAL A 640 -18.10 17.99 -17.59
C VAL A 640 -17.64 19.43 -17.70
N ASN A 641 -18.01 20.12 -18.78
CA ASN A 641 -17.61 21.52 -18.95
C ASN A 641 -18.30 22.40 -17.89
N ASN A 642 -19.57 22.14 -17.59
CA ASN A 642 -20.27 22.81 -16.49
C ASN A 642 -19.68 22.44 -15.11
N ALA A 643 -19.30 21.18 -14.89
CA ALA A 643 -18.63 20.74 -13.66
C ALA A 643 -17.29 21.45 -13.43
N MET A 644 -16.46 21.55 -14.46
CA MET A 644 -15.21 22.30 -14.43
C MET A 644 -15.45 23.82 -14.33
N ALA A 645 -16.52 24.33 -14.95
CA ALA A 645 -16.84 25.75 -14.96
C ALA A 645 -17.22 26.31 -13.58
N LEU A 646 -17.70 25.48 -12.65
CA LEU A 646 -18.11 25.89 -11.30
C LEU A 646 -17.07 26.75 -10.58
N LYS A 647 -15.77 26.45 -10.75
CA LYS A 647 -14.71 27.24 -10.11
C LYS A 647 -14.35 28.53 -10.86
N THR A 648 -14.77 28.69 -12.12
CA THR A 648 -14.29 29.76 -13.01
C THR A 648 -14.40 31.13 -12.35
N SER A 649 -15.57 31.48 -11.82
CA SER A 649 -15.77 32.80 -11.23
C SER A 649 -15.02 32.97 -9.91
N ALA A 650 -14.85 31.90 -9.13
CA ALA A 650 -14.01 31.93 -7.92
C ALA A 650 -12.54 32.16 -8.28
N VAL A 651 -11.97 31.37 -9.18
CA VAL A 651 -10.57 31.47 -9.62
C VAL A 651 -10.30 32.83 -10.28
N TRP A 652 -11.20 33.28 -11.17
CA TRP A 652 -11.07 34.57 -11.84
C TRP A 652 -11.11 35.75 -10.86
N SER A 653 -11.89 35.66 -9.77
CA SER A 653 -11.95 36.71 -8.75
C SER A 653 -10.60 37.03 -8.09
N LEU A 654 -9.65 36.08 -8.12
CA LEU A 654 -8.29 36.31 -7.64
C LEU A 654 -7.53 37.31 -8.51
N VAL A 655 -7.78 37.30 -9.82
CA VAL A 655 -7.12 38.16 -10.81
C VAL A 655 -7.88 39.47 -11.00
N SER A 656 -9.20 39.40 -11.19
CA SER A 656 -10.04 40.58 -11.47
C SER A 656 -10.18 41.49 -10.26
N GLY A 657 -10.24 40.90 -9.06
CA GLY A 657 -10.56 41.61 -7.83
C GLY A 657 -11.97 42.21 -7.77
N ASP A 658 -12.86 41.86 -8.72
CA ASP A 658 -14.25 42.31 -8.78
C ASP A 658 -15.13 41.45 -7.84
N PRO A 659 -15.80 42.05 -6.84
CA PRO A 659 -16.68 41.32 -5.92
C PRO A 659 -17.81 40.54 -6.61
N SER A 660 -18.25 40.98 -7.79
CA SER A 660 -19.31 40.31 -8.54
C SER A 660 -18.89 38.94 -9.09
N ASP A 661 -17.59 38.68 -9.26
CA ASP A 661 -17.10 37.35 -9.65
C ASP A 661 -17.23 36.36 -8.50
N ARG A 662 -16.93 36.77 -7.26
CA ARG A 662 -17.17 35.92 -6.07
C ARG A 662 -18.65 35.60 -5.90
N ALA A 663 -19.52 36.59 -6.06
CA ALA A 663 -20.97 36.40 -5.97
C ALA A 663 -21.51 35.46 -7.07
N ALA A 664 -20.95 35.52 -8.27
CA ALA A 664 -21.36 34.65 -9.37
C ALA A 664 -21.12 33.17 -9.09
N ALA A 665 -20.06 32.81 -8.35
CA ALA A 665 -19.76 31.42 -8.02
C ALA A 665 -20.89 30.71 -7.26
N ALA A 666 -21.52 31.41 -6.30
CA ALA A 666 -22.70 30.88 -5.60
C ALA A 666 -23.93 30.79 -6.52
N ALA A 667 -24.14 31.80 -7.37
CA ALA A 667 -25.25 31.82 -8.33
C ALA A 667 -25.16 30.66 -9.35
N GLN A 668 -23.96 30.26 -9.75
CA GLN A 668 -23.72 29.11 -10.65
C GLN A 668 -24.23 27.80 -10.05
N LEU A 669 -23.86 27.52 -8.80
CA LEU A 669 -24.32 26.33 -8.07
C LEU A 669 -25.85 26.35 -7.90
N HIS A 670 -26.42 27.47 -7.45
CA HIS A 670 -27.87 27.59 -7.28
C HIS A 670 -28.63 27.40 -8.60
N THR A 671 -28.10 27.92 -9.70
CA THR A 671 -28.73 27.75 -11.03
C THR A 671 -28.78 26.28 -11.44
N LEU A 672 -27.69 25.53 -11.27
CA LEU A 672 -27.73 24.08 -11.52
C LEU A 672 -28.68 23.37 -10.55
N ASP A 673 -28.74 23.84 -9.30
CA ASP A 673 -29.64 23.27 -8.32
C ASP A 673 -31.12 23.51 -8.65
N ASP A 674 -31.46 24.65 -9.25
CA ASP A 674 -32.82 25.02 -9.65
C ASP A 674 -33.37 24.23 -10.85
N TYR A 675 -32.50 23.72 -11.73
CA TYR A 675 -32.93 23.10 -13.00
C TYR A 675 -32.48 21.65 -13.19
N HIS A 676 -31.41 21.22 -12.50
CA HIS A 676 -30.78 19.92 -12.77
C HIS A 676 -30.36 19.13 -11.53
N SER A 677 -30.54 19.64 -10.31
CA SER A 677 -30.10 18.92 -9.11
C SER A 677 -30.70 17.53 -8.97
N LEU A 678 -29.85 16.63 -8.45
CA LEU A 678 -30.18 15.29 -8.01
C LEU A 678 -29.81 15.12 -6.53
N PRO A 679 -30.46 14.16 -5.82
CA PRO A 679 -30.29 14.03 -4.38
C PRO A 679 -28.88 13.71 -3.90
N ASN A 680 -28.08 13.04 -4.74
CA ASN A 680 -26.70 12.63 -4.47
C ASN A 680 -25.69 13.80 -4.47
N GLY A 681 -26.15 15.05 -4.64
CA GLY A 681 -25.27 16.21 -4.70
C GLY A 681 -24.69 16.47 -6.09
N MET A 682 -25.16 15.78 -7.12
CA MET A 682 -24.80 16.09 -8.50
C MET A 682 -25.97 16.78 -9.20
N PHE A 683 -25.67 17.56 -10.23
CA PHE A 683 -26.66 17.85 -11.26
C PHE A 683 -26.71 16.68 -12.25
N SER A 684 -27.85 16.45 -12.91
CA SER A 684 -27.96 15.43 -13.93
C SER A 684 -27.27 15.86 -15.22
N CYS A 685 -26.53 14.93 -15.81
CA CYS A 685 -25.95 15.09 -17.13
C CYS A 685 -25.72 13.71 -17.76
N ASP A 686 -26.44 13.43 -18.84
CA ASP A 686 -26.29 12.24 -19.69
C ASP A 686 -25.49 12.62 -20.95
N GLU A 687 -24.26 13.08 -20.71
CA GLU A 687 -23.38 13.94 -21.55
C GLU A 687 -23.75 15.44 -21.51
N HIS A 688 -25.04 15.76 -21.51
CA HIS A 688 -25.54 17.13 -21.46
C HIS A 688 -26.53 17.29 -20.32
N LEU A 689 -26.76 18.52 -19.86
CA LEU A 689 -27.65 18.81 -18.73
C LEU A 689 -29.07 18.22 -18.92
N ALA A 690 -29.53 17.43 -17.94
CA ALA A 690 -30.63 16.47 -18.16
C ALA A 690 -31.89 16.65 -17.27
N GLY A 691 -32.00 17.75 -16.52
CA GLY A 691 -33.19 18.04 -15.70
C GLY A 691 -33.20 17.37 -14.31
N HIS A 692 -34.36 17.26 -13.66
CA HIS A 692 -34.44 16.76 -12.27
C HIS A 692 -34.87 15.30 -12.11
N ASP A 693 -35.23 14.61 -13.19
CA ASP A 693 -35.76 13.26 -13.08
C ASP A 693 -34.67 12.31 -12.52
N PRO A 694 -34.92 11.59 -11.41
CA PRO A 694 -33.95 10.69 -10.79
C PRO A 694 -33.58 9.47 -11.63
N SER A 695 -34.20 9.31 -12.80
CA SER A 695 -33.86 8.32 -13.82
C SER A 695 -32.93 8.88 -14.89
N GLN A 696 -32.47 10.14 -14.76
CA GLN A 696 -31.47 10.73 -15.65
C GLN A 696 -30.05 10.44 -15.18
N GLY A 697 -29.12 10.40 -16.14
CA GLY A 697 -27.72 10.07 -15.91
C GLY A 697 -26.96 11.14 -15.14
N THR A 698 -25.83 10.73 -14.57
CA THR A 698 -24.78 11.59 -14.06
C THR A 698 -23.46 10.99 -14.50
N GLU A 699 -22.79 11.69 -15.42
CA GLU A 699 -21.50 11.28 -15.94
C GLU A 699 -20.41 11.27 -14.85
N LEU A 700 -19.56 10.23 -14.82
CA LEU A 700 -18.47 10.10 -13.85
C LEU A 700 -17.42 11.21 -13.94
N CYS A 701 -17.04 11.68 -15.14
CA CYS A 701 -16.15 12.84 -15.27
C CYS A 701 -16.74 14.08 -14.58
N SER A 702 -18.05 14.32 -14.73
CA SER A 702 -18.73 15.43 -14.06
C SER A 702 -18.68 15.30 -12.54
N VAL A 703 -18.71 14.08 -12.00
CA VAL A 703 -18.55 13.82 -10.56
C VAL A 703 -17.17 14.22 -10.05
N VAL A 704 -16.09 13.76 -10.69
CA VAL A 704 -14.73 14.04 -10.20
C VAL A 704 -14.30 15.49 -10.45
N GLU A 705 -14.76 16.10 -11.54
CA GLU A 705 -14.48 17.51 -11.84
C GLU A 705 -15.29 18.48 -10.98
N SER A 706 -16.53 18.13 -10.61
CA SER A 706 -17.29 18.93 -9.65
C SER A 706 -16.62 18.93 -8.28
N GLN A 707 -16.05 17.80 -7.85
CA GLN A 707 -15.26 17.75 -6.61
C GLN A 707 -14.04 18.65 -6.68
N PHE A 708 -13.24 18.52 -7.74
CA PHE A 708 -12.06 19.38 -7.91
C PHE A 708 -12.43 20.88 -7.97
N SER A 709 -13.53 21.23 -8.63
CA SER A 709 -14.03 22.61 -8.61
C SER A 709 -14.44 23.09 -7.22
N LEU A 710 -15.12 22.26 -6.43
CA LEU A 710 -15.52 22.61 -5.06
C LEU A 710 -14.32 22.73 -4.12
N GLU A 711 -13.28 21.92 -4.31
CA GLU A 711 -12.01 21.99 -3.56
C GLU A 711 -11.30 23.34 -3.79
N GLU A 712 -11.23 23.80 -5.04
CA GLU A 712 -10.68 25.13 -5.36
C GLU A 712 -11.57 26.25 -4.79
N MET A 713 -12.89 26.14 -4.97
CA MET A 713 -13.84 27.15 -4.51
C MET A 713 -13.83 27.32 -2.99
N ILE A 714 -13.77 26.24 -2.21
CA ILE A 714 -13.75 26.34 -0.74
C ILE A 714 -12.47 27.00 -0.23
N GLY A 715 -11.33 26.76 -0.88
CA GLY A 715 -10.09 27.48 -0.60
C GLY A 715 -10.22 28.97 -0.87
N ILE A 716 -10.79 29.35 -2.01
CA ILE A 716 -10.89 30.76 -2.42
C ILE A 716 -11.95 31.53 -1.61
N LEU A 717 -13.13 30.95 -1.44
CA LEU A 717 -14.31 31.64 -0.91
C LEU A 717 -14.50 31.44 0.59
N GLY A 718 -14.09 30.30 1.14
CA GLY A 718 -14.25 30.00 2.56
C GLY A 718 -15.71 29.79 2.99
N GLU A 719 -16.57 29.29 2.08
CA GLU A 719 -17.99 29.07 2.34
C GLU A 719 -18.26 27.63 2.83
N PRO A 720 -18.83 27.41 4.04
CA PRO A 720 -19.05 26.08 4.60
C PRO A 720 -19.93 25.15 3.75
N ALA A 721 -20.88 25.73 3.02
CA ALA A 721 -21.81 24.98 2.16
C ALA A 721 -21.11 24.26 0.99
N LEU A 722 -19.96 24.76 0.55
CA LEU A 722 -19.13 24.10 -0.47
C LEU A 722 -18.60 22.77 0.06
N GLY A 723 -18.19 22.72 1.33
CA GLY A 723 -17.73 21.51 2.00
C GLY A 723 -18.87 20.51 2.25
N ASP A 724 -20.09 21.01 2.53
CA ASP A 724 -21.28 20.15 2.60
C ASP A 724 -21.56 19.48 1.25
N ARG A 725 -21.46 20.24 0.15
CA ARG A 725 -21.65 19.70 -1.20
C ARG A 725 -20.54 18.74 -1.60
N LEU A 726 -19.28 19.08 -1.32
CA LEU A 726 -18.12 18.24 -1.59
C LEU A 726 -18.25 16.88 -0.91
N GLU A 727 -18.55 16.86 0.40
CA GLU A 727 -18.78 15.61 1.13
C GLU A 727 -19.98 14.83 0.60
N LYS A 728 -21.05 15.52 0.20
CA LYS A 728 -22.22 14.85 -0.40
C LYS A 728 -21.85 14.15 -1.71
N ILE A 729 -21.03 14.76 -2.57
CA ILE A 729 -20.60 14.12 -3.81
C ILE A 729 -19.62 12.96 -3.51
N ALA A 730 -18.60 13.21 -2.69
CA ALA A 730 -17.55 12.25 -2.35
C ALA A 730 -18.10 10.97 -1.71
N TYR A 731 -19.10 11.10 -0.82
CA TYR A 731 -19.65 9.95 -0.08
C TYR A 731 -20.88 9.30 -0.72
N ASN A 732 -21.39 9.86 -1.81
CA ASN A 732 -22.55 9.32 -2.51
C ASN A 732 -22.22 9.07 -3.98
N ALA A 733 -22.22 10.11 -4.81
CA ALA A 733 -22.09 9.97 -6.26
C ALA A 733 -20.78 9.29 -6.69
N GLN A 734 -19.65 9.62 -6.05
CA GLN A 734 -18.36 9.03 -6.44
C GLN A 734 -18.31 7.50 -6.27
N PRO A 735 -18.48 6.92 -5.06
CA PRO A 735 -18.39 5.47 -4.86
C PRO A 735 -19.49 4.67 -5.59
N ALA A 736 -20.64 5.30 -5.89
CA ALA A 736 -21.74 4.66 -6.59
C ALA A 736 -21.43 4.31 -8.06
N ALA A 737 -20.46 4.99 -8.67
CA ALA A 737 -20.05 4.78 -10.06
C ALA A 737 -19.08 3.60 -10.26
N PHE A 738 -18.58 2.97 -9.19
CA PHE A 738 -17.57 1.92 -9.27
C PHE A 738 -18.07 0.60 -8.72
N THR A 739 -17.61 -0.52 -9.28
CA THR A 739 -17.58 -1.79 -8.55
C THR A 739 -16.80 -1.65 -7.24
N LYS A 740 -17.08 -2.50 -6.24
CA LYS A 740 -16.51 -2.33 -4.89
C LYS A 740 -14.98 -2.38 -4.87
N ASP A 741 -14.37 -3.11 -5.80
CA ASP A 741 -12.93 -3.26 -6.00
C ASP A 741 -12.35 -2.27 -7.04
N MET A 742 -13.19 -1.41 -7.62
CA MET A 742 -12.82 -0.42 -8.63
C MET A 742 -12.15 -1.01 -9.88
N TRP A 743 -12.46 -2.27 -10.22
CA TRP A 743 -12.03 -2.91 -11.48
C TRP A 743 -12.94 -2.60 -12.68
N ALA A 744 -14.11 -2.02 -12.41
CA ALA A 744 -15.07 -1.54 -13.41
C ALA A 744 -15.82 -0.31 -12.90
N HIS A 745 -16.19 0.58 -13.82
CA HIS A 745 -16.91 1.84 -13.54
C HIS A 745 -18.07 2.06 -14.51
N GLN A 746 -18.99 2.98 -14.19
CA GLN A 746 -20.05 3.43 -15.09
C GLN A 746 -19.69 4.78 -15.72
N TYR A 747 -20.16 5.01 -16.95
CA TYR A 747 -20.17 6.34 -17.54
C TYR A 747 -21.27 7.17 -16.86
N ASP A 748 -22.53 6.73 -16.98
CA ASP A 748 -23.72 7.36 -16.41
C ASP A 748 -24.31 6.51 -15.28
N GLN A 749 -24.38 7.10 -14.09
CA GLN A 749 -25.13 6.54 -12.96
C GLN A 749 -26.47 7.27 -12.77
N GLN A 750 -27.47 6.60 -12.16
CA GLN A 750 -28.77 7.22 -11.86
C GLN A 750 -29.07 7.21 -10.35
N PRO A 751 -29.82 8.18 -9.81
CA PRO A 751 -30.39 8.05 -8.47
C PRO A 751 -31.33 6.86 -8.31
N ASN A 752 -32.23 6.64 -9.27
CA ASN A 752 -33.10 5.47 -9.37
C ASN A 752 -32.57 4.53 -10.46
N GLN A 753 -31.50 3.80 -10.15
CA GLN A 753 -30.81 2.85 -11.03
C GLN A 753 -31.32 1.44 -10.79
N VAL A 754 -32.41 1.07 -11.44
CA VAL A 754 -33.11 -0.21 -11.19
C VAL A 754 -32.54 -1.39 -11.98
N GLU A 755 -31.78 -1.11 -13.04
CA GLU A 755 -31.09 -2.08 -13.88
C GLU A 755 -29.89 -1.38 -14.56
N CYS A 756 -28.82 -2.12 -14.84
CA CYS A 756 -27.68 -1.67 -15.65
C CYS A 756 -27.47 -2.64 -16.82
N SER A 757 -27.86 -2.25 -18.03
CA SER A 757 -27.86 -3.15 -19.19
C SER A 757 -27.74 -2.39 -20.50
N LEU A 758 -27.57 -3.12 -21.62
CA LEU A 758 -27.42 -2.55 -22.96
C LEU A 758 -28.75 -2.07 -23.59
N TYR A 759 -29.75 -1.70 -22.79
CA TYR A 759 -30.98 -1.09 -23.30
C TYR A 759 -30.74 0.35 -23.79
N GLN A 760 -31.40 0.73 -24.88
CA GLN A 760 -31.39 2.11 -25.35
C GLN A 760 -32.25 2.98 -24.43
N ARG A 761 -31.61 3.66 -23.50
CA ARG A 761 -32.27 4.61 -22.60
C ARG A 761 -32.57 5.92 -23.30
N ASP A 762 -33.47 6.70 -22.69
CA ASP A 762 -33.75 8.09 -23.06
C ASP A 762 -32.60 8.99 -22.60
N TRP A 763 -31.43 8.80 -23.22
CA TRP A 763 -30.27 9.67 -23.07
C TRP A 763 -30.27 10.76 -24.14
N THR A 764 -29.76 11.94 -23.81
CA THR A 764 -29.65 13.05 -24.76
C THR A 764 -28.79 12.67 -25.99
N THR A 765 -27.55 12.24 -25.74
CA THR A 765 -26.60 11.85 -26.80
C THR A 765 -25.89 10.54 -26.55
N ASN A 766 -25.92 10.01 -25.32
CA ASN A 766 -25.20 8.81 -24.91
C ASN A 766 -25.77 7.49 -25.44
N GLY A 767 -24.88 6.51 -25.60
CA GLY A 767 -25.20 5.16 -26.07
C GLY A 767 -25.79 4.24 -24.99
N PRO A 768 -26.32 3.06 -25.39
CA PRO A 768 -26.83 2.05 -24.45
C PRO A 768 -25.77 1.54 -23.47
N GLU A 769 -24.49 1.58 -23.84
CA GLU A 769 -23.36 1.18 -23.00
C GLU A 769 -23.05 2.16 -21.85
N SER A 770 -23.61 3.37 -21.83
CA SER A 770 -23.25 4.36 -20.81
C SER A 770 -23.62 3.92 -19.38
N ASN A 771 -24.59 3.03 -19.21
CA ASN A 771 -25.08 2.64 -17.89
C ASN A 771 -24.52 1.30 -17.37
N ILE A 772 -23.70 0.58 -18.14
CA ILE A 772 -23.07 -0.67 -17.66
C ILE A 772 -21.87 -0.38 -16.74
N PHE A 773 -21.41 -1.39 -16.00
CA PHE A 773 -20.12 -1.32 -15.31
C PHE A 773 -19.03 -1.94 -16.18
N GLY A 774 -17.98 -1.21 -16.52
CA GLY A 774 -16.94 -1.70 -17.43
C GLY A 774 -15.61 -0.97 -17.38
N LEU A 775 -14.75 -1.31 -18.34
CA LEU A 775 -13.46 -0.65 -18.55
C LEU A 775 -13.60 0.67 -19.31
N GLU A 776 -14.37 0.67 -20.39
CA GLU A 776 -14.56 1.82 -21.28
C GLU A 776 -16.03 1.90 -21.74
N PRO A 777 -17.01 2.03 -20.81
CA PRO A 777 -18.40 2.25 -21.18
C PRO A 777 -18.53 3.59 -21.93
N ASN A 778 -19.18 3.57 -23.10
CA ASN A 778 -19.45 4.72 -23.97
C ASN A 778 -18.18 5.39 -24.53
N PHE A 779 -17.56 6.30 -23.77
CA PHE A 779 -16.30 6.96 -24.16
C PHE A 779 -15.22 6.74 -23.09
N GLY A 780 -13.97 6.54 -23.51
CA GLY A 780 -12.82 6.40 -22.60
C GLY A 780 -12.36 7.64 -21.85
N CYS A 781 -13.08 8.76 -21.91
CA CYS A 781 -12.76 9.93 -21.09
C CYS A 781 -12.91 9.62 -19.59
N CYS A 782 -13.99 8.94 -19.18
CA CYS A 782 -14.20 8.52 -17.78
C CYS A 782 -13.13 7.53 -17.33
N THR A 783 -12.75 6.58 -18.20
CA THR A 783 -11.66 5.63 -17.94
C THR A 783 -10.36 6.33 -17.58
N ALA A 784 -10.03 7.42 -18.29
CA ALA A 784 -8.82 8.20 -18.03
C ALA A 784 -8.96 9.19 -16.87
N ASN A 785 -10.14 9.79 -16.66
CA ASN A 785 -10.30 10.93 -15.74
C ASN A 785 -10.67 10.54 -14.31
N MET A 786 -11.32 9.39 -14.12
CA MET A 786 -11.91 8.99 -12.83
C MET A 786 -10.91 8.85 -11.67
N HIS A 787 -9.61 8.74 -11.98
CA HIS A 787 -8.56 8.51 -11.01
C HIS A 787 -8.34 9.65 -10.01
N GLN A 788 -8.77 10.88 -10.31
CA GLN A 788 -8.44 12.04 -9.48
C GLN A 788 -9.32 12.20 -8.23
N GLY A 789 -10.52 11.62 -8.20
CA GLY A 789 -11.54 11.95 -7.18
C GLY A 789 -11.10 11.72 -5.73
N TRP A 790 -10.77 10.48 -5.34
CA TRP A 790 -10.37 10.19 -3.95
C TRP A 790 -9.02 10.79 -3.55
N PRO A 791 -7.98 10.75 -4.41
CA PRO A 791 -6.69 11.36 -4.08
C PRO A 791 -6.80 12.86 -3.83
N LYS A 792 -7.51 13.62 -4.68
CA LYS A 792 -7.65 15.07 -4.50
C LYS A 792 -8.55 15.42 -3.32
N PHE A 793 -9.63 14.66 -3.10
CA PHE A 793 -10.45 14.79 -1.90
C PHE A 793 -9.61 14.60 -0.62
N ALA A 794 -8.76 13.57 -0.58
CA ALA A 794 -7.89 13.28 0.55
C ALA A 794 -6.84 14.39 0.79
N ALA A 795 -6.26 14.93 -0.28
CA ALA A 795 -5.29 16.03 -0.20
C ALA A 795 -5.94 17.34 0.30
N SER A 796 -7.22 17.55 -0.02
CA SER A 796 -7.94 18.80 0.25
C SER A 796 -8.67 18.84 1.60
N LEU A 797 -8.65 17.77 2.42
CA LEU A 797 -9.36 17.74 3.71
C LEU A 797 -8.94 18.88 4.66
N TRP A 798 -7.67 19.25 4.61
CA TRP A 798 -7.05 20.26 5.47
C TRP A 798 -6.34 21.32 4.63
N MET A 799 -6.47 22.58 5.04
CA MET A 799 -5.89 23.75 4.39
C MET A 799 -5.25 24.68 5.43
N ALA A 800 -4.30 25.51 5.00
CA ALA A 800 -3.72 26.55 5.85
C ALA A 800 -4.63 27.79 5.90
N THR A 801 -4.67 28.47 7.04
CA THR A 801 -5.34 29.76 7.17
C THR A 801 -4.41 30.91 6.76
N PRO A 802 -4.94 32.11 6.43
CA PRO A 802 -4.11 33.25 6.02
C PRO A 802 -3.10 33.71 7.07
N ASP A 803 -3.35 33.40 8.33
CA ASP A 803 -2.56 33.71 9.52
C ASP A 803 -1.77 32.51 10.07
N ASP A 804 -1.43 31.56 9.20
CA ASP A 804 -0.52 30.44 9.47
C ASP A 804 -1.04 29.45 10.54
N GLY A 805 -2.37 29.27 10.60
CA GLY A 805 -3.02 28.16 11.28
C GLY A 805 -3.57 27.12 10.31
N LEU A 806 -4.53 26.32 10.77
CA LEU A 806 -5.07 25.18 10.02
C LEU A 806 -6.59 25.16 10.04
N ALA A 807 -7.19 24.82 8.91
CA ALA A 807 -8.61 24.65 8.71
C ALA A 807 -8.92 23.24 8.19
N THR A 808 -9.88 22.55 8.79
CA THR A 808 -10.50 21.36 8.17
C THR A 808 -11.73 21.79 7.39
N VAL A 809 -11.72 21.52 6.09
CA VAL A 809 -12.78 21.91 5.14
C VAL A 809 -13.66 20.72 4.74
N ALA A 810 -13.20 19.49 4.97
CA ALA A 810 -13.97 18.26 4.92
C ALA A 810 -13.39 17.25 5.92
N TYR A 811 -14.22 16.31 6.37
CA TYR A 811 -13.86 15.37 7.43
C TYR A 811 -13.70 13.96 6.90
N ALA A 812 -12.57 13.33 7.18
CA ALA A 812 -12.28 11.93 6.94
C ALA A 812 -11.02 11.54 7.74
N PRO A 813 -10.82 10.26 8.10
CA PRO A 813 -9.65 9.88 8.86
C PRO A 813 -8.35 10.24 8.13
N SER A 814 -7.52 11.06 8.77
CA SER A 814 -6.33 11.66 8.15
C SER A 814 -5.21 11.92 9.17
N LEU A 815 -3.99 12.11 8.64
CA LEU A 815 -2.82 12.59 9.36
C LEU A 815 -2.25 13.80 8.61
N VAL A 816 -2.17 14.93 9.28
CA VAL A 816 -1.58 16.16 8.73
C VAL A 816 -0.20 16.36 9.32
N GLU A 817 0.79 16.64 8.47
CA GLU A 817 2.15 17.01 8.84
C GLU A 817 2.56 18.27 8.07
N THR A 818 2.72 19.39 8.79
CA THR A 818 3.01 20.69 8.16
C THR A 818 3.62 21.68 9.17
N GLU A 819 3.88 22.91 8.73
CA GLU A 819 4.33 24.02 9.56
C GLU A 819 3.19 25.03 9.78
N VAL A 820 3.12 25.56 11.00
CA VAL A 820 2.22 26.65 11.40
C VAL A 820 3.03 27.88 11.83
N LYS A 821 2.35 28.92 12.30
CA LYS A 821 2.90 30.21 12.74
C LYS A 821 4.29 30.09 13.36
N GLY A 822 5.24 30.83 12.79
CA GLY A 822 6.64 30.83 13.24
C GLY A 822 7.47 29.64 12.76
N GLY A 823 7.00 28.88 11.76
CA GLY A 823 7.71 27.70 11.22
C GLY A 823 7.70 26.51 12.18
N VAL A 824 6.74 26.46 13.11
CA VAL A 824 6.64 25.38 14.09
C VAL A 824 5.98 24.18 13.42
N ARG A 825 6.70 23.05 13.38
CA ARG A 825 6.14 21.79 12.89
C ARG A 825 4.99 21.31 13.77
N VAL A 826 3.92 20.86 13.15
CA VAL A 826 2.75 20.28 13.82
C VAL A 826 2.31 19.00 13.13
N SER A 827 1.97 18.00 13.94
CA SER A 827 1.22 16.82 13.49
C SER A 827 -0.22 16.91 14.00
N ILE A 828 -1.20 16.78 13.12
CA ILE A 828 -2.61 16.65 13.48
C ILE A 828 -3.11 15.27 13.07
N ARG A 829 -3.63 14.51 14.04
CA ARG A 829 -4.28 13.23 13.75
C ARG A 829 -5.79 13.36 13.89
N GLU A 830 -6.50 13.18 12.79
CA GLU A 830 -7.96 13.09 12.74
C GLU A 830 -8.37 11.60 12.76
N ALA A 831 -8.81 11.12 13.92
CA ALA A 831 -9.32 9.77 14.09
C ALA A 831 -10.85 9.80 14.07
N THR A 832 -11.45 9.24 13.02
CA THR A 832 -12.91 9.21 12.86
C THR A 832 -13.37 8.08 11.94
N ASP A 833 -14.60 7.65 12.16
CA ASP A 833 -15.38 6.80 11.25
C ASP A 833 -16.46 7.61 10.50
N TYR A 834 -16.40 8.95 10.56
CA TYR A 834 -17.15 9.85 9.68
C TYR A 834 -16.86 9.48 8.22
N PRO A 835 -17.86 9.42 7.32
CA PRO A 835 -19.23 9.92 7.47
C PRO A 835 -20.22 8.95 8.12
N PHE A 836 -19.80 7.75 8.53
CA PHE A 836 -20.70 6.71 9.05
C PHE A 836 -21.03 6.89 10.53
N ARG A 837 -20.23 7.68 11.25
CA ARG A 837 -20.35 7.96 12.69
C ARG A 837 -20.26 9.46 12.98
N GLU A 838 -20.77 9.83 14.15
CA GLU A 838 -20.93 11.22 14.59
C GLU A 838 -19.67 11.85 15.19
N GLU A 839 -18.69 11.03 15.62
CA GLU A 839 -17.55 11.49 16.41
C GLU A 839 -16.28 11.66 15.56
N ILE A 840 -15.62 12.82 15.70
CA ILE A 840 -14.31 13.09 15.11
C ILE A 840 -13.37 13.53 16.22
N ARG A 841 -12.23 12.83 16.35
CA ARG A 841 -11.23 13.08 17.37
C ARG A 841 -9.96 13.63 16.72
N ILE A 842 -9.66 14.91 16.96
CA ILE A 842 -8.50 15.60 16.44
C ILE A 842 -7.46 15.75 17.56
N THR A 843 -6.29 15.14 17.39
CA THR A 843 -5.15 15.30 18.32
C THR A 843 -4.13 16.22 17.71
N VAL A 844 -3.78 17.31 18.41
CA VAL A 844 -2.83 18.32 17.96
C VAL A 844 -1.49 18.11 18.66
N SER A 845 -0.42 17.95 17.88
CA SER A 845 0.91 17.60 18.37
C SER A 845 1.98 18.51 17.78
N PRO A 846 2.12 19.77 18.24
CA PRO A 846 3.18 20.65 17.80
C PRO A 846 4.53 20.25 18.42
N ALA A 847 5.63 20.52 17.72
CA ALA A 847 6.98 20.24 18.18
C ALA A 847 7.35 21.02 19.46
N GLN A 848 6.75 22.21 19.62
CA GLN A 848 6.82 23.04 20.82
C GLN A 848 5.50 23.80 20.98
N PRO A 849 5.16 24.27 22.20
CA PRO A 849 3.95 25.08 22.39
C PRO A 849 3.90 26.28 21.43
N VAL A 850 2.80 26.41 20.70
CA VAL A 850 2.64 27.45 19.66
C VAL A 850 1.20 27.93 19.59
N ASP A 851 1.02 29.23 19.41
CA ASP A 851 -0.28 29.87 19.19
C ASP A 851 -0.61 29.90 17.69
N PHE A 852 -1.70 29.25 17.30
CA PHE A 852 -2.26 29.36 15.95
C PHE A 852 -3.75 29.02 15.96
N PRO A 853 -4.54 29.53 15.00
CA PRO A 853 -5.94 29.19 14.91
C PRO A 853 -6.16 27.78 14.33
N LEU A 854 -7.04 27.02 14.99
CA LEU A 854 -7.63 25.82 14.42
C LEU A 854 -9.08 26.12 14.02
N VAL A 855 -9.39 26.00 12.74
CA VAL A 855 -10.69 26.34 12.15
C VAL A 855 -11.41 25.06 11.75
N LEU A 856 -12.63 24.88 12.24
CA LEU A 856 -13.42 23.65 12.09
C LEU A 856 -14.69 23.95 11.31
N ARG A 857 -14.89 23.33 10.15
CA ARG A 857 -16.16 23.46 9.43
C ARG A 857 -17.30 22.83 10.23
N ILE A 858 -18.39 23.53 10.48
CA ILE A 858 -19.59 22.97 11.10
C ILE A 858 -20.62 22.75 9.99
N PRO A 859 -20.95 21.49 9.62
CA PRO A 859 -21.88 21.20 8.54
C PRO A 859 -23.25 21.84 8.77
N GLY A 860 -23.91 22.29 7.70
CA GLY A 860 -25.23 22.93 7.80
C GLY A 860 -26.33 22.00 8.34
N TRP A 861 -26.18 20.69 8.14
CA TRP A 861 -27.12 19.69 8.69
C TRP A 861 -26.89 19.40 10.18
N ALA A 862 -25.74 19.77 10.75
CA ALA A 862 -25.34 19.43 12.12
C ALA A 862 -25.85 20.45 13.17
N GLN A 863 -27.18 20.56 13.30
CA GLN A 863 -27.86 21.57 14.13
C GLN A 863 -27.48 21.58 15.62
N GLN A 864 -27.03 20.44 16.15
CA GLN A 864 -26.63 20.28 17.55
C GLN A 864 -25.15 19.91 17.71
N ALA A 865 -24.30 20.40 16.80
CA ALA A 865 -22.86 20.19 16.86
C ALA A 865 -22.27 20.57 18.23
N ARG A 866 -21.27 19.80 18.67
CA ARG A 866 -20.52 20.05 19.91
C ARG A 866 -19.04 19.99 19.62
N VAL A 867 -18.31 20.94 20.18
CA VAL A 867 -16.85 21.02 20.14
C VAL A 867 -16.34 21.04 21.57
N ILE A 868 -15.42 20.13 21.91
CA ILE A 868 -14.82 20.02 23.24
C ILE A 868 -13.30 20.06 23.07
N VAL A 869 -12.62 20.95 23.81
CA VAL A 869 -11.16 21.08 23.79
C VAL A 869 -10.60 20.75 25.17
N ASN A 870 -9.76 19.71 25.28
CA ASN A 870 -9.17 19.25 26.56
C ASN A 870 -10.19 19.12 27.71
N SER A 871 -11.38 18.58 27.43
CA SER A 871 -12.53 18.45 28.36
C SER A 871 -13.37 19.71 28.60
N LYS A 872 -13.06 20.85 27.97
CA LYS A 872 -13.89 22.07 28.02
C LYS A 872 -14.79 22.16 26.79
N THR A 873 -16.11 22.15 27.00
CA THR A 873 -17.09 22.43 25.93
C THR A 873 -16.96 23.88 25.46
N MET A 874 -16.92 24.07 24.16
CA MET A 874 -16.86 25.38 23.52
C MET A 874 -18.27 25.94 23.28
N GLU A 875 -18.43 27.24 23.48
CA GLU A 875 -19.66 27.99 23.16
C GLU A 875 -19.57 28.60 21.75
N GLY A 876 -20.70 29.08 21.21
CA GLY A 876 -20.73 29.75 19.89
C GLY A 876 -20.56 28.81 18.68
N VAL A 877 -20.80 27.52 18.86
CA VAL A 877 -20.77 26.53 17.77
C VAL A 877 -22.11 26.60 17.02
N HIS A 878 -22.09 27.06 15.77
CA HIS A 878 -23.26 27.22 14.93
C HIS A 878 -23.14 26.38 13.64
N PRO A 879 -24.24 25.78 13.13
CA PRO A 879 -24.24 25.14 11.82
C PRO A 879 -23.95 26.14 10.70
N SER A 880 -23.49 25.65 9.55
CA SER A 880 -23.17 26.46 8.37
C SER A 880 -22.11 27.54 8.65
N ALA A 881 -21.11 27.22 9.48
CA ALA A 881 -20.06 28.16 9.87
C ALA A 881 -18.69 27.49 9.93
N PHE A 882 -17.63 28.27 9.81
CA PHE A 882 -16.28 27.87 10.21
C PHE A 882 -16.04 28.31 11.66
N PHE A 883 -16.02 27.36 12.59
CA PHE A 883 -15.79 27.62 14.01
C PHE A 883 -14.28 27.72 14.29
N ARG A 884 -13.83 28.90 14.72
CA ARG A 884 -12.43 29.23 14.91
C ARG A 884 -12.02 29.15 16.38
N ILE A 885 -10.93 28.43 16.67
CA ILE A 885 -10.36 28.26 18.01
C ILE A 885 -8.96 28.86 18.02
N GLU A 886 -8.77 29.93 18.80
CA GLU A 886 -7.48 30.58 19.00
C GLU A 886 -6.92 30.22 20.37
N ARG A 887 -5.75 29.58 20.40
CA ARG A 887 -5.04 29.24 21.63
C ARG A 887 -3.60 28.82 21.37
N VAL A 888 -2.83 28.77 22.45
CA VAL A 888 -1.57 28.01 22.49
C VAL A 888 -1.88 26.52 22.54
N TRP A 889 -1.43 25.79 21.53
CA TRP A 889 -1.53 24.34 21.43
C TRP A 889 -0.28 23.68 22.02
N LYS A 890 -0.49 22.59 22.76
CA LYS A 890 0.57 21.73 23.32
C LYS A 890 0.43 20.31 22.79
N SER A 891 1.53 19.57 22.78
CA SER A 891 1.51 18.19 22.32
C SER A 891 0.55 17.33 23.13
N GLY A 892 -0.35 16.64 22.43
CA GLY A 892 -1.42 15.83 23.02
C GLY A 892 -2.72 16.58 23.30
N ASP A 893 -2.82 17.87 22.97
CA ASP A 893 -4.09 18.60 23.04
C ASP A 893 -5.14 17.92 22.14
N LEU A 894 -6.37 17.86 22.65
CA LEU A 894 -7.46 17.10 22.07
C LEU A 894 -8.64 18.01 21.74
N VAL A 895 -9.11 17.94 20.50
CA VAL A 895 -10.37 18.50 20.05
C VAL A 895 -11.31 17.36 19.68
N LEU A 896 -12.43 17.26 20.38
CA LEU A 896 -13.50 16.31 20.10
C LEU A 896 -14.66 17.05 19.46
N LEU A 897 -15.00 16.65 18.25
CA LEU A 897 -16.19 17.07 17.53
C LEU A 897 -17.23 15.96 17.63
N ARG A 898 -18.47 16.35 17.90
CA ARG A 898 -19.63 15.47 17.75
C ARG A 898 -20.68 16.16 16.89
N PHE A 899 -21.05 15.52 15.80
CA PHE A 899 -22.11 15.95 14.89
C PHE A 899 -23.28 14.96 14.99
N PRO A 900 -24.29 15.23 15.83
CA PRO A 900 -25.50 14.41 15.84
C PRO A 900 -26.09 14.27 14.43
N MET A 901 -26.33 13.03 14.00
CA MET A 901 -26.80 12.71 12.65
C MET A 901 -28.24 12.15 12.71
N PRO A 902 -29.26 13.01 12.89
CA PRO A 902 -30.65 12.58 12.81
C PRO A 902 -30.97 12.12 11.38
N VAL A 903 -31.90 11.18 11.25
CA VAL A 903 -32.47 10.82 9.95
C VAL A 903 -33.39 11.95 9.49
N ARG A 904 -33.19 12.42 8.27
CA ARG A 904 -33.95 13.49 7.64
C ARG A 904 -34.61 12.97 6.36
N VAL A 905 -35.75 13.57 6.00
CA VAL A 905 -36.41 13.32 4.72
C VAL A 905 -36.46 14.64 3.95
N SER A 906 -35.85 14.67 2.77
CA SER A 906 -35.88 15.82 1.85
C SER A 906 -36.79 15.55 0.65
N ARG A 907 -37.26 16.64 0.00
CA ARG A 907 -38.21 16.60 -1.12
C ARG A 907 -37.51 16.96 -2.42
N TRP A 908 -37.79 16.16 -3.45
CA TRP A 908 -37.13 16.26 -4.75
C TRP A 908 -38.16 16.19 -5.88
N TYR A 909 -37.72 15.88 -7.10
CA TYR A 909 -38.55 15.81 -8.30
C TYR A 909 -39.88 15.09 -8.04
N ARG A 910 -40.98 15.71 -8.48
CA ARG A 910 -42.36 15.23 -8.27
C ARG A 910 -42.71 14.94 -6.80
N ASN A 911 -42.15 15.75 -5.90
CA ASN A 911 -42.30 15.68 -4.44
C ASN A 911 -41.87 14.32 -3.84
N SER A 912 -40.95 13.62 -4.50
CA SER A 912 -40.38 12.37 -3.97
C SER A 912 -39.67 12.59 -2.66
N ALA A 913 -39.69 11.57 -1.80
CA ALA A 913 -39.00 11.51 -0.53
C ALA A 913 -37.61 10.88 -0.71
N VAL A 914 -36.59 11.54 -0.17
CA VAL A 914 -35.21 11.02 -0.07
C VAL A 914 -34.79 11.00 1.39
N VAL A 915 -34.18 9.90 1.83
CA VAL A 915 -33.72 9.73 3.20
C VAL A 915 -32.24 10.10 3.32
N GLU A 916 -31.89 10.91 4.31
CA GLU A 916 -30.52 11.39 4.54
C GLU A 916 -30.13 11.22 6.01
N ARG A 917 -28.84 10.97 6.27
CA ARG A 917 -28.25 10.98 7.62
C ARG A 917 -26.82 11.49 7.55
N GLY A 918 -26.54 12.62 8.20
CA GLY A 918 -25.27 13.32 8.00
C GLY A 918 -25.10 13.74 6.53
N PRO A 919 -23.91 13.57 5.92
CA PRO A 919 -23.69 13.81 4.49
C PRO A 919 -24.15 12.63 3.61
N LEU A 920 -24.61 11.51 4.19
CA LEU A 920 -25.00 10.32 3.44
C LEU A 920 -26.45 10.40 2.99
N VAL A 921 -26.68 10.15 1.70
CA VAL A 921 -27.98 9.87 1.09
C VAL A 921 -28.22 8.36 1.20
N PHE A 922 -29.45 7.95 1.46
CA PHE A 922 -29.81 6.54 1.62
C PHE A 922 -30.70 6.07 0.47
N ALA A 923 -30.45 4.85 0.03
CA ALA A 923 -31.16 4.20 -1.06
C ALA A 923 -31.56 2.78 -0.65
N MET A 924 -32.64 2.27 -1.23
CA MET A 924 -33.02 0.87 -1.10
C MET A 924 -32.16 0.08 -2.09
N PRO A 925 -31.30 -0.84 -1.62
CA PRO A 925 -30.54 -1.70 -2.51
C PRO A 925 -31.49 -2.73 -3.14
N ILE A 926 -31.28 -3.02 -4.42
CA ILE A 926 -31.99 -4.08 -5.14
C ILE A 926 -31.03 -5.26 -5.26
N SER A 927 -31.52 -6.49 -5.09
CA SER A 927 -30.66 -7.68 -5.23
C SER A 927 -30.20 -7.83 -6.69
N GLU A 928 -28.94 -8.23 -6.88
CA GLU A 928 -28.20 -8.05 -8.13
C GLU A 928 -27.84 -9.40 -8.77
N ASP A 929 -28.07 -9.55 -10.07
CA ASP A 929 -27.54 -10.64 -10.92
C ASP A 929 -26.55 -10.06 -11.94
N TRP A 930 -25.26 -10.32 -11.72
CA TRP A 930 -24.16 -9.78 -12.51
C TRP A 930 -23.82 -10.70 -13.67
N LYS A 931 -23.92 -10.18 -14.90
CA LYS A 931 -23.65 -10.92 -16.13
C LYS A 931 -22.50 -10.28 -16.89
N LYS A 932 -21.43 -11.04 -17.09
CA LYS A 932 -20.29 -10.62 -17.90
C LYS A 932 -20.71 -10.48 -19.36
N ILE A 933 -20.40 -9.34 -19.95
CA ILE A 933 -20.68 -9.06 -21.37
C ILE A 933 -19.58 -9.70 -22.21
N THR A 934 -19.98 -10.57 -23.13
CA THR A 934 -19.07 -11.21 -24.11
C THR A 934 -19.54 -11.02 -25.56
N LYS A 935 -20.75 -10.47 -25.74
CA LYS A 935 -21.43 -10.22 -27.02
C LYS A 935 -22.31 -8.97 -26.87
N GLY A 936 -22.66 -8.31 -27.97
CA GLY A 936 -23.54 -7.14 -27.95
C GLY A 936 -22.82 -5.79 -27.88
N MET A 937 -21.53 -5.79 -27.53
CA MET A 937 -20.64 -4.64 -27.67
C MET A 937 -19.64 -4.85 -28.80
N LYS A 938 -19.14 -3.75 -29.38
CA LYS A 938 -18.13 -3.80 -30.46
C LYS A 938 -16.81 -4.40 -29.96
N ASN A 939 -16.36 -3.97 -28.77
CA ASN A 939 -15.11 -4.37 -28.14
C ASN A 939 -15.34 -4.61 -26.63
N PRO A 940 -16.00 -5.71 -26.22
CA PRO A 940 -16.21 -5.99 -24.80
C PRO A 940 -14.87 -6.25 -24.12
N ALA A 941 -14.63 -5.59 -22.99
CA ALA A 941 -13.46 -5.82 -22.17
C ALA A 941 -13.57 -7.15 -21.42
N ILE A 942 -12.43 -7.83 -21.29
CA ILE A 942 -12.30 -9.11 -20.58
C ILE A 942 -11.36 -8.97 -19.38
N ASP A 943 -11.29 -10.02 -18.55
CA ASP A 943 -10.49 -10.00 -17.32
C ASP A 943 -9.06 -9.47 -17.56
N PRO A 944 -8.52 -8.63 -16.65
CA PRO A 944 -9.04 -8.34 -15.31
C PRO A 944 -10.11 -7.23 -15.21
N ALA A 945 -10.29 -6.40 -16.26
CA ALA A 945 -11.26 -5.30 -16.29
C ALA A 945 -12.44 -5.64 -17.21
N ALA A 946 -13.35 -6.49 -16.75
CA ALA A 946 -14.48 -6.96 -17.55
C ALA A 946 -15.68 -5.99 -17.55
N ASP A 947 -16.48 -6.06 -18.62
CA ASP A 947 -17.75 -5.35 -18.75
C ASP A 947 -18.93 -6.20 -18.22
N TRP A 948 -19.89 -5.56 -17.55
CA TRP A 948 -20.98 -6.22 -16.80
C TRP A 948 -22.33 -5.54 -16.99
N GLU A 949 -23.35 -6.36 -17.27
CA GLU A 949 -24.74 -6.02 -16.98
C GLU A 949 -25.10 -6.44 -15.55
N VAL A 950 -26.00 -5.70 -14.92
CA VAL A 950 -26.50 -5.95 -13.57
C VAL A 950 -28.02 -5.89 -13.61
N HIS A 951 -28.66 -7.04 -13.44
CA HIS A 951 -30.12 -7.14 -13.49
C HIS A 951 -30.73 -7.28 -12.09
N PRO A 952 -31.93 -6.72 -11.87
CA PRO A 952 -32.62 -6.85 -10.58
C PRO A 952 -33.20 -8.25 -10.39
N THR A 953 -32.98 -8.85 -9.22
CA THR A 953 -33.59 -10.15 -8.82
C THR A 953 -34.71 -9.99 -7.79
N THR A 954 -34.89 -8.78 -7.27
CA THR A 954 -35.98 -8.43 -6.34
C THR A 954 -36.79 -7.25 -6.85
N PRO A 955 -38.06 -7.11 -6.42
CA PRO A 955 -38.85 -5.92 -6.71
C PRO A 955 -38.16 -4.62 -6.26
N TRP A 956 -38.39 -3.54 -6.98
CA TRP A 956 -37.78 -2.23 -6.71
C TRP A 956 -38.80 -1.11 -6.56
N ASN A 957 -40.00 -1.29 -7.07
CA ASN A 957 -41.06 -0.30 -7.22
C ASN A 957 -41.82 -0.04 -5.91
N TYR A 958 -41.16 0.54 -4.92
CA TYR A 958 -41.75 0.85 -3.61
C TYR A 958 -42.01 2.35 -3.43
N GLY A 959 -43.14 2.68 -2.82
CA GLY A 959 -43.37 3.98 -2.17
C GLY A 959 -43.02 3.90 -0.70
N LEU A 960 -42.52 4.99 -0.11
CA LEU A 960 -42.17 5.08 1.30
C LEU A 960 -43.32 5.62 2.15
N ILE A 961 -43.53 5.01 3.32
CA ILE A 961 -44.40 5.55 4.36
C ILE A 961 -43.57 6.57 5.15
N VAL A 962 -43.84 7.85 4.92
CA VAL A 962 -43.17 8.98 5.58
C VAL A 962 -44.20 9.95 6.14
N ALA A 963 -44.02 10.37 7.39
CA ALA A 963 -44.75 11.48 7.97
C ALA A 963 -44.15 12.83 7.52
N GLU A 964 -44.97 13.88 7.43
CA GLU A 964 -44.47 15.22 7.11
C GLU A 964 -43.48 15.71 8.17
N GLY A 965 -42.29 16.14 7.73
CA GLY A 965 -41.36 16.94 8.54
C GLY A 965 -40.48 16.19 9.56
N ALA A 966 -40.67 14.89 9.78
CA ALA A 966 -39.81 14.10 10.68
C ALA A 966 -39.70 12.64 10.24
N ALA A 967 -38.55 12.00 10.49
CA ALA A 967 -38.43 10.55 10.36
C ALA A 967 -39.44 9.87 11.31
N PRO A 968 -40.24 8.90 10.84
CA PRO A 968 -41.13 8.13 11.70
C PRO A 968 -40.36 7.54 12.89
N THR A 969 -40.96 7.57 14.09
CA THR A 969 -40.36 7.02 15.33
C THR A 969 -40.01 5.53 15.21
N GLU A 970 -40.63 4.83 14.25
CA GLU A 970 -40.40 3.41 13.97
C GLU A 970 -39.12 3.14 13.17
N TRP A 971 -38.50 4.16 12.56
CA TRP A 971 -37.28 3.96 11.77
C TRP A 971 -36.08 3.71 12.67
N ARG A 972 -35.39 2.59 12.43
CA ARG A 972 -34.26 2.16 13.24
C ARG A 972 -32.95 2.26 12.46
N VAL A 973 -32.04 3.09 12.95
CA VAL A 973 -30.64 3.12 12.50
C VAL A 973 -29.89 1.94 13.13
N THR A 974 -29.18 1.18 12.31
CA THR A 974 -28.28 0.12 12.76
C THR A 974 -26.89 0.40 12.22
N GLU A 975 -25.90 0.39 13.11
CA GLU A 975 -24.50 0.63 12.79
C GLU A 975 -23.72 -0.68 12.90
N THR A 976 -22.85 -0.94 11.93
CA THR A 976 -21.96 -2.12 11.91
C THR A 976 -20.52 -1.68 11.66
N LEU A 977 -19.54 -2.52 12.00
CA LEU A 977 -18.13 -2.20 11.77
C LEU A 977 -17.88 -1.89 10.29
N ILE A 978 -17.05 -0.88 10.01
CA ILE A 978 -16.65 -0.58 8.64
C ILE A 978 -15.74 -1.71 8.14
N GLY A 979 -16.22 -2.46 7.16
CA GLY A 979 -15.47 -3.56 6.53
C GLY A 979 -14.31 -3.08 5.64
N ASP A 980 -13.75 -4.03 4.88
CA ASP A 980 -12.64 -3.77 3.96
C ASP A 980 -13.03 -2.86 2.80
N PHE A 981 -14.29 -2.97 2.34
CA PHE A 981 -14.90 -2.13 1.31
C PHE A 981 -15.95 -1.21 1.94
N PRO A 982 -15.60 0.05 2.28
CA PRO A 982 -16.47 0.96 3.04
C PRO A 982 -17.81 1.27 2.35
N PHE A 983 -17.83 1.23 1.02
CA PHE A 983 -18.99 1.50 0.17
C PHE A 983 -19.47 0.25 -0.57
N SER A 984 -19.53 -0.90 0.13
CA SER A 984 -20.14 -2.14 -0.38
C SER A 984 -21.55 -2.35 0.17
N SER A 985 -22.45 -2.90 -0.65
CA SER A 985 -23.84 -3.21 -0.27
C SER A 985 -23.90 -4.26 0.84
N ASP A 986 -23.16 -5.36 0.70
CA ASP A 986 -23.12 -6.48 1.64
C ASP A 986 -22.61 -6.06 3.03
N GLY A 987 -21.67 -5.11 3.06
CA GLY A 987 -20.98 -4.63 4.26
C GLY A 987 -21.34 -3.21 4.71
N ALA A 988 -22.47 -2.65 4.25
CA ALA A 988 -22.80 -1.24 4.48
C ALA A 988 -22.71 -0.84 5.99
N PRO A 989 -21.86 0.12 6.38
CA PRO A 989 -21.54 0.42 7.78
C PRO A 989 -22.70 1.01 8.61
N VAL A 990 -23.74 1.49 7.94
CA VAL A 990 -24.95 2.03 8.53
C VAL A 990 -26.16 1.64 7.67
N LYS A 991 -27.26 1.26 8.31
CA LYS A 991 -28.50 0.85 7.64
C LYS A 991 -29.69 1.53 8.34
N ILE A 992 -30.71 1.92 7.58
CA ILE A 992 -31.96 2.46 8.12
C ILE A 992 -33.08 1.50 7.78
N THR A 993 -33.77 0.97 8.79
CA THR A 993 -34.95 0.13 8.57
C THR A 993 -36.16 1.03 8.38
N VAL A 994 -36.87 0.87 7.25
CA VAL A 994 -38.02 1.68 6.84
C VAL A 994 -39.20 0.78 6.42
N GLN A 995 -40.37 1.39 6.26
CA GLN A 995 -41.58 0.73 5.79
C GLN A 995 -42.08 1.38 4.50
N GLY A 996 -42.64 0.55 3.62
CA GLY A 996 -43.19 0.98 2.35
C GLY A 996 -44.21 -0.01 1.78
N ARG A 997 -44.78 0.31 0.63
CA ARG A 997 -45.67 -0.57 -0.13
C ARG A 997 -45.25 -0.58 -1.59
N ARG A 998 -45.43 -1.72 -2.27
CA ARG A 998 -45.20 -1.80 -3.72
C ARG A 998 -46.20 -0.93 -4.48
N LEU A 999 -45.75 -0.33 -5.58
CA LEU A 999 -46.55 0.49 -6.48
C LEU A 999 -46.72 -0.24 -7.81
N ALA A 1000 -47.89 -0.82 -8.02
CA ALA A 1000 -48.13 -1.67 -9.20
C ALA A 1000 -47.90 -0.91 -10.51
N ASP A 1001 -48.21 0.39 -10.57
CA ASP A 1001 -48.15 1.18 -11.80
C ASP A 1001 -46.78 1.80 -12.09
N TRP A 1002 -45.83 1.72 -11.15
CA TRP A 1002 -44.46 2.16 -11.40
C TRP A 1002 -43.66 1.01 -12.01
N LYS A 1003 -43.47 1.06 -13.33
CA LYS A 1003 -42.89 -0.01 -14.17
C LYS A 1003 -41.54 0.39 -14.76
N LEU A 1004 -40.80 -0.58 -15.29
CA LEU A 1004 -39.61 -0.34 -16.11
C LEU A 1004 -40.00 0.24 -17.47
N VAL A 1005 -39.20 1.16 -17.98
CA VAL A 1005 -39.28 1.68 -19.36
C VAL A 1005 -37.87 1.70 -19.92
N GLU A 1006 -37.61 0.93 -20.98
CA GLU A 1006 -36.29 0.81 -21.62
C GLU A 1006 -35.13 0.57 -20.62
N GLY A 1007 -35.37 -0.31 -19.65
CA GLY A 1007 -34.44 -0.67 -18.57
C GLY A 1007 -34.17 0.44 -17.52
N SER A 1008 -34.82 1.59 -17.62
CA SER A 1008 -34.83 2.62 -16.57
C SER A 1008 -36.06 2.48 -15.68
N ALA A 1009 -36.02 3.09 -14.49
CA ALA A 1009 -37.24 3.34 -13.74
C ALA A 1009 -38.18 4.20 -14.62
N GLY A 1010 -39.41 3.76 -14.82
CA GLY A 1010 -40.39 4.55 -15.56
C GLY A 1010 -40.70 5.87 -14.85
N PRO A 1011 -41.50 6.74 -15.48
CA PRO A 1011 -41.79 8.08 -14.97
C PRO A 1011 -42.16 8.05 -13.49
N LEU A 1012 -41.40 8.78 -12.67
CA LEU A 1012 -41.61 8.81 -11.22
C LEU A 1012 -43.05 9.29 -10.92
N PRO A 1013 -43.86 8.54 -10.14
CA PRO A 1013 -45.18 9.00 -9.73
C PRO A 1013 -45.13 10.33 -8.98
N ILE A 1014 -46.14 11.17 -9.18
CA ILE A 1014 -46.30 12.41 -8.41
C ILE A 1014 -46.75 12.04 -7.00
N SER A 1015 -45.96 12.45 -6.00
CA SER A 1015 -46.29 12.22 -4.60
C SER A 1015 -47.34 13.23 -4.09
N PRO A 1016 -48.25 12.81 -3.19
CA PRO A 1016 -48.33 11.46 -2.63
C PRO A 1016 -49.06 10.47 -3.55
N VAL A 1017 -48.85 9.17 -3.30
CA VAL A 1017 -49.48 8.06 -4.02
C VAL A 1017 -50.19 7.10 -3.07
N SER A 1018 -51.16 6.34 -3.56
CA SER A 1018 -51.85 5.29 -2.79
C SER A 1018 -51.47 3.89 -3.26
N SER A 1019 -51.49 2.92 -2.35
CA SER A 1019 -51.26 1.50 -2.67
C SER A 1019 -52.01 0.58 -1.71
N GLN A 1020 -52.67 -0.43 -2.28
CA GLN A 1020 -53.36 -1.49 -1.53
C GLN A 1020 -52.46 -2.70 -1.23
N ASN A 1021 -51.21 -2.71 -1.73
CA ASN A 1021 -50.27 -3.80 -1.43
C ASN A 1021 -49.89 -3.81 0.06
N PRO A 1022 -49.56 -4.96 0.67
CA PRO A 1022 -49.15 -5.03 2.08
C PRO A 1022 -47.99 -4.11 2.43
N ILE A 1023 -47.91 -3.67 3.69
CA ILE A 1023 -46.75 -2.97 4.21
C ILE A 1023 -45.59 -3.97 4.28
N GLU A 1024 -44.46 -3.59 3.69
CA GLU A 1024 -43.21 -4.34 3.73
C GLU A 1024 -42.16 -3.52 4.49
N THR A 1025 -41.34 -4.21 5.30
CA THR A 1025 -40.19 -3.61 5.98
C THR A 1025 -38.92 -3.96 5.20
N PHE A 1026 -38.11 -2.96 4.89
CA PHE A 1026 -36.85 -3.14 4.18
C PHE A 1026 -35.77 -2.19 4.71
N ARG A 1027 -34.54 -2.38 4.24
CA ARG A 1027 -33.37 -1.62 4.71
C ARG A 1027 -32.90 -0.68 3.62
N LEU A 1028 -32.63 0.55 4.00
CA LEU A 1028 -31.85 1.48 3.19
C LEU A 1028 -30.37 1.40 3.59
N VAL A 1029 -29.50 1.54 2.61
CA VAL A 1029 -28.03 1.63 2.75
C VAL A 1029 -27.55 2.96 2.18
N PRO A 1030 -26.34 3.44 2.49
CA PRO A 1030 -25.79 4.63 1.85
C PRO A 1030 -25.79 4.47 0.33
N TYR A 1031 -26.14 5.53 -0.39
CA TYR A 1031 -26.25 5.59 -1.85
C TYR A 1031 -25.02 5.01 -2.54
N GLY A 1032 -23.83 5.42 -2.08
CA GLY A 1032 -22.54 4.94 -2.56
C GLY A 1032 -22.34 3.42 -2.45
N SER A 1033 -23.12 2.73 -1.62
CA SER A 1033 -23.01 1.30 -1.38
C SER A 1033 -23.90 0.44 -2.28
N ALA A 1034 -24.92 1.01 -2.94
CA ALA A 1034 -25.89 0.23 -3.74
C ALA A 1034 -25.61 0.41 -5.25
N ARG A 1035 -25.45 -0.69 -6.01
CA ARG A 1035 -25.23 -0.61 -7.47
C ARG A 1035 -26.55 -0.59 -8.22
N LEU A 1036 -27.49 -1.44 -7.83
CA LEU A 1036 -28.90 -1.26 -8.16
C LEU A 1036 -29.65 -0.65 -6.98
N ARG A 1037 -30.44 0.38 -7.23
CA ARG A 1037 -31.01 1.23 -6.18
C ARG A 1037 -32.26 2.01 -6.57
N VAL A 1038 -33.09 2.28 -5.57
CA VAL A 1038 -34.08 3.38 -5.58
C VAL A 1038 -33.71 4.36 -4.47
N THR A 1039 -33.59 5.64 -4.82
CA THR A 1039 -33.17 6.71 -3.90
C THR A 1039 -34.27 7.75 -3.70
N ALA A 1040 -34.94 8.13 -4.79
CA ALA A 1040 -36.06 9.06 -4.78
C ALA A 1040 -37.37 8.26 -4.84
N PHE A 1041 -38.05 8.17 -3.71
CA PHE A 1041 -39.25 7.35 -3.55
C PHE A 1041 -40.53 8.18 -3.68
N PRO A 1042 -41.58 7.67 -4.32
CA PRO A 1042 -42.91 8.24 -4.13
C PRO A 1042 -43.32 8.14 -2.64
N GLN A 1043 -43.87 9.20 -2.07
CA GLN A 1043 -44.46 9.15 -0.72
C GLN A 1043 -45.84 8.48 -0.79
N LEU A 1044 -46.11 7.57 0.15
CA LEU A 1044 -47.44 6.99 0.34
C LEU A 1044 -48.35 7.92 1.16
N ASP A 1045 -49.61 8.04 0.76
CA ASP A 1045 -50.68 8.61 1.60
C ASP A 1045 -50.84 7.77 2.88
N HIS A 1046 -51.04 8.45 4.02
CA HIS A 1046 -51.23 7.83 5.33
C HIS A 1046 -52.54 7.05 5.45
#